data_AF-A0A024UQK1-F1
#
_entry.id   AF-A0A024UQK1-F1
#
_cell.length_a   1.000
_cell.length_b   1.000
_cell.length_c   1.000
_cell.angle_alpha   90.00
_cell.angle_beta   90.00
_cell.angle_gamma   90.00
#
_symmetry.space_group_name_H-M   'P 1'
#
loop_
_entity.id
_entity.type
_entity.pdbx_description
1 polymer ?
#
loop_
_entity_poly.entity_id
_entity_poly.type
_entity_poly.pdbx_seq_one_letter_code
_entity_poly.pdbx_strand_id
1 'polypeptide(L)'
;MAVMNPWKVRVLCSTRDAVMESSLISKQPLNPRQFEYHPVDPSLLVFGTFSGQVVVWNHSVNRAHFASRAHQLSPTEQVLGLSWLHKREYQDRFVVGSQKGTISLCSMTTPSQQPRQFVPFPHLSSVHVSMDDQQVLVSGNSHSVRIYDMQSGHIVRTFDDIHEKEINLSRFANLSPTLFATCSFDKTVKLWDTRSPTTTPIYTCMSAGENLTICFSPDDQRLLVSAIDDEFNQFSLLNGKLDWGLAPQRHGDKSSYSRSYYTTSGNLILSGSTDHSVVRMYCAHTGRLLHGSIQYSGRKQSALHTLSLRANPHDELKFCALVAYTDVCQINELIENTMVGTGQSSDAEYIHTFSPSWEFRQATTATLLEDKETADVEFSVHSQCVRAHSIVLAARSQRLAALLTSPREGRPCESPVAFDQVTDDGAQLVVCGYRLRVYCSMTSLRAFLVYLYSDNVDMPDYDPSTCQHLVHLALYFDLPHLVSLIEMKCSQNLSIQNVRSVSNFALQNQLHQLLSSCLRYLIMHRGVIGSLQGCYPSIRYLLSEELKGCTYTQGILECYGHLCIVDSLHRLVLIGGICHSTIHPSYISPKHVLVLDMEASLGTKVNTTGDCPSSLVFSAACAIDAVRYIVCGGGHSQQPNDDLLLFDSREFRWSKVDVVSTSSPVLGRVGHSLTRDMSPQGSRLILFGGCNVRTKEYYNDVHCLNITQNNRLDWSCPMVLGTPPLACMAHSATTVYTKNSFDDDCSVMVVFGGAGQGYVLSTLNILHMSETYFRWETPETSGRAPGARYGHSAVWVQPKSTEKVNSILIFGGALSCPCQDLFVVEISIGGQHKPSYATWSLVQTQGVPPSPRYRHSAVLSSCARYMLVCGGIGNDSDKPMSDVVVLDLVSNEWANGIIKTIEPGVDHSIIVQQSKWYTDIVNIVDSPAQSDVVFLFDADTPPLHAHSLFLKRSLHMRRMLQTGMLESVQGTVSLNKSKSTVRALLEFVYTDRLRVLPGDLLELLDLAHSFNMAILSMLLQVVTLDGRLP
;
A
#
# COMPACT_ATOMS: atom_id res chain seq x y z
N MET A 1 6.34 42.95 -8.76
CA MET A 1 6.27 42.60 -10.20
C MET A 1 7.65 42.79 -10.79
N ALA A 2 8.49 41.75 -10.78
CA ALA A 2 9.74 41.78 -11.52
C ALA A 2 9.43 41.51 -12.99
N VAL A 3 9.83 42.44 -13.87
CA VAL A 3 9.74 42.29 -15.32
C VAL A 3 10.81 41.25 -15.70
N MET A 4 10.40 39.99 -15.88
CA MET A 4 11.30 38.91 -16.33
C MET A 4 11.62 39.06 -17.82
N ASN A 5 12.77 38.52 -18.23
CA ASN A 5 13.29 38.64 -19.60
C ASN A 5 12.39 37.93 -20.63
N PRO A 6 12.33 38.43 -21.89
CA PRO A 6 11.53 37.82 -22.93
C PRO A 6 12.04 36.40 -23.28
N TRP A 7 11.11 35.45 -23.34
CA TRP A 7 11.38 34.04 -23.65
C TRP A 7 12.00 33.88 -25.04
N LYS A 8 12.86 32.88 -25.23
CA LYS A 8 13.50 32.64 -26.53
C LYS A 8 12.53 31.90 -27.45
N VAL A 9 12.13 32.55 -28.54
CA VAL A 9 11.25 31.99 -29.56
C VAL A 9 12.07 31.56 -30.78
N ARG A 10 11.88 30.33 -31.24
CA ARG A 10 12.47 29.78 -32.47
C ARG A 10 11.34 29.37 -33.42
N VAL A 11 11.32 29.94 -34.62
CA VAL A 11 10.39 29.49 -35.67
C VAL A 11 10.91 28.16 -36.24
N LEU A 12 10.08 27.11 -36.16
CA LEU A 12 10.40 25.80 -36.70
C LEU A 12 9.94 25.66 -38.16
N CYS A 13 8.72 26.13 -38.45
CA CYS A 13 8.11 26.05 -39.78
C CYS A 13 7.17 27.23 -40.02
N SER A 14 7.20 27.82 -41.23
CA SER A 14 6.33 28.92 -41.66
C SER A 14 5.78 28.66 -43.06
N THR A 15 4.57 29.19 -43.35
CA THR A 15 3.97 29.17 -44.71
C THR A 15 4.80 29.90 -45.77
N ARG A 16 5.88 30.60 -45.42
CA ARG A 16 6.78 31.26 -46.39
C ARG A 16 8.13 30.58 -46.58
N ASP A 17 8.49 29.60 -45.74
CA ASP A 17 9.75 28.89 -45.88
C ASP A 17 9.65 27.87 -47.01
N ALA A 18 10.06 28.28 -48.21
CA ALA A 18 10.56 27.33 -49.20
C ALA A 18 11.89 26.80 -48.65
N VAL A 19 11.86 25.69 -47.90
CA VAL A 19 13.05 25.14 -47.23
C VAL A 19 14.21 25.06 -48.23
N MET A 20 15.31 25.75 -47.88
CA MET A 20 16.61 25.61 -48.52
C MET A 20 17.14 24.20 -48.28
N GLU A 21 17.64 23.58 -49.34
CA GLU A 21 18.27 22.25 -49.43
C GLU A 21 17.36 21.02 -49.53
N SER A 22 17.80 20.12 -50.41
CA SER A 22 17.02 19.26 -51.29
C SER A 22 17.02 17.78 -50.88
N SER A 23 15.85 17.13 -50.94
CA SER A 23 15.62 15.79 -51.56
C SER A 23 14.24 15.19 -51.21
N LEU A 24 13.64 15.57 -50.06
CA LEU A 24 12.42 14.90 -49.53
C LEU A 24 11.13 15.73 -49.63
N ILE A 25 11.20 17.05 -49.76
CA ILE A 25 10.02 17.95 -49.73
C ILE A 25 9.90 18.71 -51.05
N SER A 26 8.70 18.73 -51.64
CA SER A 26 8.41 19.57 -52.81
C SER A 26 8.38 21.05 -52.40
N LYS A 27 8.83 21.95 -53.30
CA LYS A 27 8.97 23.42 -53.11
C LYS A 27 7.70 24.21 -52.71
N GLN A 28 6.61 23.56 -52.31
CA GLN A 28 5.40 24.23 -51.85
C GLN A 28 5.50 24.64 -50.38
N PRO A 29 4.86 25.76 -50.00
CA PRO A 29 4.81 26.20 -48.61
C PRO A 29 4.10 25.18 -47.72
N LEU A 30 4.69 24.87 -46.57
CA LEU A 30 4.11 24.00 -45.55
C LEU A 30 3.18 24.88 -44.68
N ASN A 31 1.88 24.57 -44.68
CA ASN A 31 0.89 25.26 -43.87
C ASN A 31 0.42 24.36 -42.72
N PRO A 32 1.07 24.40 -41.54
CA PRO A 32 0.76 23.50 -40.43
C PRO A 32 -0.63 23.76 -39.84
N ARG A 33 -1.35 22.69 -39.49
CA ARG A 33 -2.71 22.71 -38.92
C ARG A 33 -2.79 22.10 -37.54
N GLN A 34 -2.07 21.00 -37.33
CA GLN A 34 -2.06 20.20 -36.11
C GLN A 34 -0.67 19.60 -35.96
N PHE A 35 -0.19 19.44 -34.73
CA PHE A 35 1.10 18.82 -34.47
C PHE A 35 1.09 18.04 -33.15
N GLU A 36 2.02 17.11 -33.01
CA GLU A 36 2.25 16.34 -31.80
C GLU A 36 3.74 15.98 -31.66
N TYR A 37 4.26 16.01 -30.43
CA TYR A 37 5.61 15.57 -30.13
C TYR A 37 5.72 14.05 -30.17
N HIS A 38 6.90 13.56 -30.54
CA HIS A 38 7.17 12.13 -30.47
C HIS A 38 7.28 11.68 -29.00
N PRO A 39 6.63 10.57 -28.60
CA PRO A 39 6.54 10.16 -27.19
C PRO A 39 7.88 9.69 -26.59
N VAL A 40 8.79 9.14 -27.41
CA VAL A 40 10.09 8.61 -26.92
C VAL A 40 11.33 9.39 -27.41
N ASP A 41 11.45 9.68 -28.70
CA ASP A 41 12.54 10.51 -29.24
C ASP A 41 12.30 12.01 -28.94
N PRO A 42 13.20 12.67 -28.20
CA PRO A 42 13.06 14.08 -27.80
C PRO A 42 13.35 15.08 -28.91
N SER A 43 13.83 14.63 -30.08
CA SER A 43 14.18 15.51 -31.19
C SER A 43 13.08 15.64 -32.23
N LEU A 44 12.07 14.77 -32.21
CA LEU A 44 11.07 14.62 -33.26
C LEU A 44 9.70 15.18 -32.85
N LEU A 45 9.05 15.82 -33.81
CA LEU A 45 7.62 16.14 -33.78
C LEU A 45 6.99 15.79 -35.13
N VAL A 46 5.70 15.49 -35.16
CA VAL A 46 4.93 15.35 -36.40
C VAL A 46 3.96 16.51 -36.52
N PHE A 47 3.79 17.03 -37.72
CA PHE A 47 2.72 17.97 -38.01
C PHE A 47 2.03 17.64 -39.33
N GLY A 48 0.73 17.91 -39.34
CA GLY A 48 -0.14 17.78 -40.50
C GLY A 48 -0.46 19.15 -41.07
N THR A 49 -0.64 19.24 -42.38
CA THR A 49 -0.94 20.49 -43.07
C THR A 49 -2.39 20.63 -43.48
N PHE A 50 -2.80 21.85 -43.80
CA PHE A 50 -4.08 22.14 -44.47
C PHE A 50 -4.20 21.49 -45.86
N SER A 51 -3.08 21.09 -46.47
CA SER A 51 -3.02 20.44 -47.78
C SER A 51 -2.96 18.91 -47.72
N GLY A 52 -3.10 18.31 -46.53
CA GLY A 52 -3.12 16.86 -46.35
C GLY A 52 -1.74 16.21 -46.26
N GLN A 53 -0.67 17.01 -46.19
CA GLN A 53 0.69 16.50 -46.02
C GLN A 53 0.99 16.25 -44.55
N VAL A 54 1.74 15.20 -44.27
CA VAL A 54 2.24 14.90 -42.92
C VAL A 54 3.75 14.87 -42.97
N VAL A 55 4.35 15.66 -42.07
CA VAL A 55 5.80 15.88 -42.00
C VAL A 55 6.26 15.56 -40.59
N VAL A 56 7.24 14.67 -40.47
CA VAL A 56 8.00 14.45 -39.25
C VAL A 56 9.24 15.35 -39.29
N TRP A 57 9.31 16.23 -38.31
CA TRP A 57 10.29 17.29 -38.19
C TRP A 57 11.23 17.01 -37.02
N ASN A 58 12.53 17.03 -37.29
CA ASN A 58 13.54 17.06 -36.25
C ASN A 58 13.75 18.53 -35.82
N HIS A 59 13.18 18.92 -34.68
CA HIS A 59 13.22 20.31 -34.22
C HIS A 59 14.57 20.70 -33.58
N SER A 60 15.40 19.74 -33.15
CA SER A 60 16.73 20.04 -32.59
C SER A 60 17.66 20.59 -33.68
N VAL A 61 17.72 19.88 -34.82
CA VAL A 61 18.49 20.29 -36.02
C VAL A 61 17.68 21.20 -36.95
N ASN A 62 16.38 21.35 -36.71
CA ASN A 62 15.42 22.09 -37.53
C ASN A 62 15.40 21.63 -38.99
N ARG A 63 15.25 20.32 -39.18
CA ARG A 63 15.22 19.66 -40.50
C ARG A 63 14.10 18.63 -40.55
N ALA A 64 13.49 18.45 -41.71
CA ALA A 64 12.55 17.35 -41.92
C ALA A 64 13.28 16.00 -41.91
N HIS A 65 12.80 15.09 -41.06
CA HIS A 65 13.32 13.72 -40.95
C HIS A 65 12.57 12.78 -41.91
N PHE A 66 11.25 12.97 -42.03
CA PHE A 66 10.39 12.22 -42.94
C PHE A 66 9.30 13.15 -43.48
N ALA A 67 9.04 13.09 -44.79
CA ALA A 67 7.92 13.77 -45.40
C ALA A 67 7.23 12.78 -46.33
N SER A 68 5.99 12.39 -46.01
CA SER A 68 5.21 11.57 -46.93
C SER A 68 4.48 12.49 -47.91
N ARG A 69 4.63 12.21 -49.22
CA ARG A 69 3.85 12.86 -50.28
C ARG A 69 3.16 11.91 -51.24
N ALA A 70 3.13 10.61 -50.96
CA ALA A 70 2.59 9.65 -51.91
C ALA A 70 1.66 8.64 -51.22
N HIS A 71 0.37 8.95 -51.35
CA HIS A 71 -0.83 8.10 -51.25
C HIS A 71 -1.61 8.05 -49.92
N GLN A 72 -2.91 8.40 -50.07
CA GLN A 72 -4.09 8.06 -49.26
C GLN A 72 -4.70 9.06 -48.26
N LEU A 73 -4.29 10.32 -48.25
CA LEU A 73 -5.19 11.44 -47.90
C LEU A 73 -5.32 12.29 -49.16
N SER A 74 -6.55 12.65 -49.58
CA SER A 74 -6.68 13.40 -50.83
C SER A 74 -5.90 14.72 -50.72
N PRO A 75 -5.24 15.21 -51.79
CA PRO A 75 -4.40 16.42 -51.75
C PRO A 75 -5.18 17.72 -51.42
N THR A 76 -6.47 17.60 -51.12
CA THR A 76 -7.41 18.65 -50.73
C THR A 76 -7.91 18.52 -49.30
N GLU A 77 -7.51 17.48 -48.56
CA GLU A 77 -8.04 17.18 -47.22
C GLU A 77 -7.13 17.70 -46.11
N GLN A 78 -7.72 18.37 -45.12
CA GLN A 78 -7.00 18.85 -43.95
C GLN A 78 -6.74 17.69 -42.97
N VAL A 79 -5.54 17.67 -42.38
CA VAL A 79 -5.22 16.75 -41.28
C VAL A 79 -5.74 17.34 -39.97
N LEU A 80 -6.64 16.61 -39.30
CA LEU A 80 -7.27 17.04 -38.04
C LEU A 80 -6.85 16.16 -36.85
N GLY A 81 -6.58 14.87 -37.08
CA GLY A 81 -6.11 13.94 -36.04
C GLY A 81 -4.68 13.48 -36.30
N LEU A 82 -3.84 13.53 -35.26
CA LEU A 82 -2.49 12.97 -35.24
C LEU A 82 -2.28 12.31 -33.87
N SER A 83 -1.79 11.08 -33.88
CA SER A 83 -1.44 10.35 -32.67
C SER A 83 -0.26 9.39 -32.93
N TRP A 84 0.84 9.55 -32.19
CA TRP A 84 1.93 8.56 -32.19
C TRP A 84 1.53 7.25 -31.51
N LEU A 85 2.23 6.17 -31.86
CA LEU A 85 2.26 4.95 -31.05
C LEU A 85 3.33 5.10 -29.95
N HIS A 86 3.10 4.47 -28.80
CA HIS A 86 3.87 4.67 -27.57
C HIS A 86 4.96 3.61 -27.34
N LYS A 87 4.75 2.36 -27.78
CA LYS A 87 5.69 1.24 -27.58
C LYS A 87 6.97 1.42 -28.39
N ARG A 88 8.11 1.02 -27.78
CA ARG A 88 9.44 1.12 -28.41
C ARG A 88 9.55 0.42 -29.76
N GLU A 89 8.80 -0.67 -29.95
CA GLU A 89 8.79 -1.45 -31.20
C GLU A 89 8.10 -0.72 -32.37
N TYR A 90 7.28 0.29 -32.09
CA TYR A 90 6.46 1.01 -33.08
C TYR A 90 6.77 2.51 -33.14
N GLN A 91 7.94 2.94 -32.65
CA GLN A 91 8.35 4.36 -32.63
C GLN A 91 8.36 5.02 -34.01
N ASP A 92 8.44 4.23 -35.08
CA ASP A 92 8.37 4.75 -36.44
C ASP A 92 6.93 4.94 -36.95
N ARG A 93 5.90 4.67 -36.14
CA ARG A 93 4.50 4.63 -36.58
C ARG A 93 3.61 5.63 -35.87
N PHE A 94 2.64 6.16 -36.61
CA PHE A 94 1.63 7.08 -36.10
C PHE A 94 0.33 6.98 -36.91
N VAL A 95 -0.78 7.35 -36.29
CA VAL A 95 -2.11 7.38 -36.91
C VAL A 95 -2.43 8.81 -37.36
N VAL A 96 -2.99 8.93 -38.55
CA VAL A 96 -3.41 10.19 -39.15
C VAL A 96 -4.90 10.13 -39.47
N GLY A 97 -5.64 11.19 -39.11
CA GLY A 97 -7.05 11.38 -39.42
C GLY A 97 -7.30 12.64 -40.27
N SER A 98 -8.08 12.49 -41.34
CA SER A 98 -8.47 13.58 -42.24
C SER A 98 -9.86 14.13 -41.93
N GLN A 99 -10.13 15.36 -42.37
CA GLN A 99 -11.45 16.00 -42.27
C GLN A 99 -12.60 15.17 -42.86
N LYS A 100 -12.38 14.40 -43.93
CA LYS A 100 -13.44 13.56 -44.54
C LYS A 100 -13.60 12.22 -43.85
N GLY A 101 -12.80 11.94 -42.82
CA GLY A 101 -12.91 10.72 -42.03
C GLY A 101 -12.02 9.58 -42.44
N THR A 102 -11.07 9.80 -43.35
CA THR A 102 -10.05 8.80 -43.66
C THR A 102 -9.05 8.73 -42.52
N ILE A 103 -8.84 7.53 -42.01
CA ILE A 103 -7.90 7.25 -40.91
C ILE A 103 -6.90 6.23 -41.42
N SER A 104 -5.61 6.52 -41.26
CA SER A 104 -4.53 5.69 -41.79
C SER A 104 -3.38 5.57 -40.82
N LEU A 105 -2.79 4.37 -40.74
CA LEU A 105 -1.53 4.11 -40.04
C LEU A 105 -0.35 4.36 -40.99
N CYS A 106 0.55 5.26 -40.61
CA CYS A 106 1.75 5.61 -41.37
C CYS A 106 3.00 5.09 -40.65
N SER A 107 4.03 4.70 -41.42
CA SER A 107 5.38 4.36 -40.92
C SER A 107 6.42 5.26 -41.57
N MET A 108 7.43 5.66 -40.78
CA MET A 108 8.57 6.44 -41.27
C MET A 108 9.56 5.62 -42.11
N THR A 109 9.67 4.30 -41.85
CA THR A 109 10.73 3.46 -42.43
C THR A 109 10.29 2.67 -43.66
N THR A 110 8.99 2.38 -43.81
CA THR A 110 8.43 1.59 -44.91
C THR A 110 7.49 2.42 -45.79
N PRO A 111 8.01 3.29 -46.67
CA PRO A 111 7.18 4.12 -47.55
C PRO A 111 6.46 3.35 -48.68
N SER A 112 6.67 2.04 -48.82
CA SER A 112 6.27 1.23 -50.00
C SER A 112 5.07 0.30 -49.80
N GLN A 113 4.54 0.12 -48.58
CA GLN A 113 3.27 -0.61 -48.36
C GLN A 113 2.12 0.40 -48.29
N GLN A 114 0.97 0.07 -48.91
CA GLN A 114 -0.23 0.91 -48.80
C GLN A 114 -0.52 1.18 -47.32
N PRO A 115 -0.68 2.45 -46.90
CA PRO A 115 -0.94 2.75 -45.51
C PRO A 115 -2.23 2.05 -45.10
N ARG A 116 -2.19 1.36 -43.97
CA ARG A 116 -3.33 0.58 -43.52
C ARG A 116 -4.47 1.54 -43.17
N GLN A 117 -5.59 1.42 -43.87
CA GLN A 117 -6.78 2.25 -43.64
C GLN A 117 -7.73 1.58 -42.64
N PHE A 118 -8.26 2.38 -41.74
CA PHE A 118 -9.33 1.98 -40.82
C PHE A 118 -10.70 2.24 -41.48
N VAL A 119 -11.77 1.67 -40.90
CA VAL A 119 -13.13 1.99 -41.34
C VAL A 119 -13.38 3.51 -41.15
N PRO A 120 -13.79 4.25 -42.20
CA PRO A 120 -13.84 5.71 -42.14
C PRO A 120 -14.85 6.23 -41.11
N PHE A 121 -14.55 7.39 -40.53
CA PHE A 121 -15.40 8.10 -39.55
C PHE A 121 -15.83 9.45 -40.11
N PRO A 122 -17.11 9.67 -40.48
CA PRO A 122 -17.53 10.91 -41.13
C PRO A 122 -17.26 12.14 -40.25
N HIS A 123 -16.69 13.21 -40.85
CA HIS A 123 -16.40 14.50 -40.19
C HIS A 123 -15.57 14.38 -38.90
N LEU A 124 -14.45 13.66 -38.97
CA LEU A 124 -13.52 13.48 -37.86
C LEU A 124 -12.96 14.81 -37.32
N SER A 125 -12.90 14.93 -36.00
CA SER A 125 -12.34 16.09 -35.28
C SER A 125 -11.08 15.72 -34.49
N SER A 126 -11.01 14.51 -33.94
CA SER A 126 -9.86 14.04 -33.17
C SER A 126 -9.59 12.54 -33.31
N VAL A 127 -8.31 12.18 -33.17
CA VAL A 127 -7.81 10.79 -33.12
C VAL A 127 -6.83 10.70 -31.97
N HIS A 128 -6.92 9.62 -31.19
CA HIS A 128 -5.95 9.35 -30.13
C HIS A 128 -5.75 7.84 -29.94
N VAL A 129 -4.50 7.43 -29.75
CA VAL A 129 -4.09 6.02 -29.57
C VAL A 129 -3.99 5.71 -28.08
N SER A 130 -4.43 4.52 -27.66
CA SER A 130 -4.29 4.05 -26.28
C SER A 130 -2.82 3.80 -25.91
N MET A 131 -2.47 3.88 -24.62
CA MET A 131 -1.08 3.70 -24.16
C MET A 131 -0.48 2.33 -24.55
N ASP A 132 -1.31 1.28 -24.62
CA ASP A 132 -0.90 -0.07 -25.01
C ASP A 132 -0.81 -0.29 -26.54
N ASP A 133 -1.08 0.75 -27.33
CA ASP A 133 -1.16 0.76 -28.80
C ASP A 133 -2.12 -0.27 -29.40
N GLN A 134 -3.12 -0.73 -28.63
CA GLN A 134 -4.10 -1.71 -29.11
C GLN A 134 -5.35 -1.05 -29.71
N GLN A 135 -5.71 0.15 -29.26
CA GLN A 135 -6.97 0.80 -29.61
C GLN A 135 -6.75 2.22 -30.15
N VAL A 136 -7.62 2.63 -31.07
CA VAL A 136 -7.68 3.99 -31.60
C VAL A 136 -9.06 4.58 -31.29
N LEU A 137 -9.08 5.69 -30.58
CA LEU A 137 -10.27 6.47 -30.27
C LEU A 137 -10.46 7.56 -31.32
N VAL A 138 -11.67 7.64 -31.85
CA VAL A 138 -12.03 8.64 -32.86
C VAL A 138 -13.34 9.30 -32.49
N SER A 139 -13.33 10.63 -32.54
CA SER A 139 -14.51 11.48 -32.46
C SER A 139 -14.55 12.47 -33.61
N GLY A 140 -15.71 13.06 -33.82
CA GLY A 140 -15.94 14.02 -34.89
C GLY A 140 -17.15 14.89 -34.64
N ASN A 141 -17.57 15.60 -35.68
CA ASN A 141 -18.76 16.44 -35.70
C ASN A 141 -20.05 15.59 -35.73
N SER A 142 -20.13 14.61 -34.83
CA SER A 142 -21.23 13.70 -34.58
C SER A 142 -21.39 13.51 -33.07
N HIS A 143 -22.50 12.91 -32.66
CA HIS A 143 -22.79 12.63 -31.26
C HIS A 143 -22.23 11.28 -30.81
N SER A 144 -21.41 10.65 -31.66
CA SER A 144 -20.90 9.30 -31.46
C SER A 144 -19.38 9.29 -31.35
N VAL A 145 -18.88 8.31 -30.61
CA VAL A 145 -17.44 8.00 -30.51
C VAL A 145 -17.22 6.55 -30.90
N ARG A 146 -16.16 6.28 -31.65
CA ARG A 146 -15.80 4.94 -32.08
C ARG A 146 -14.42 4.55 -31.58
N ILE A 147 -14.31 3.31 -31.13
CA ILE A 147 -13.06 2.66 -30.77
C ILE A 147 -12.76 1.63 -31.84
N TYR A 148 -11.57 1.73 -32.41
CA TYR A 148 -11.06 0.83 -33.43
C TYR A 148 -9.96 -0.03 -32.86
N ASP A 149 -9.87 -1.26 -33.34
CA ASP A 149 -8.75 -2.14 -33.05
C ASP A 149 -7.59 -1.78 -33.98
N MET A 150 -6.43 -1.46 -33.40
CA MET A 150 -5.18 -1.20 -34.15
C MET A 150 -4.81 -2.43 -35.00
N GLN A 151 -5.09 -3.61 -34.44
CA GLN A 151 -4.90 -4.95 -34.96
C GLN A 151 -5.48 -5.18 -36.37
N SER A 152 -6.74 -4.81 -36.52
CA SER A 152 -7.63 -5.19 -37.62
C SER A 152 -8.07 -3.99 -38.45
N GLY A 153 -8.12 -2.79 -37.85
CA GLY A 153 -8.70 -1.60 -38.46
C GLY A 153 -10.23 -1.55 -38.38
N HIS A 154 -10.85 -2.55 -37.75
CA HIS A 154 -12.30 -2.63 -37.57
C HIS A 154 -12.75 -1.91 -36.29
N ILE A 155 -14.04 -1.56 -36.27
CA ILE A 155 -14.68 -0.94 -35.10
C ILE A 155 -14.89 -2.03 -34.05
N VAL A 156 -14.28 -1.84 -32.87
CA VAL A 156 -14.48 -2.70 -31.68
C VAL A 156 -15.75 -2.30 -30.98
N ARG A 157 -15.95 -1.00 -30.80
CA ARG A 157 -17.08 -0.45 -30.05
C ARG A 157 -17.52 0.89 -30.60
N THR A 158 -18.83 1.09 -30.60
CA THR A 158 -19.47 2.38 -30.92
C THR A 158 -20.25 2.86 -29.72
N PHE A 159 -20.07 4.12 -29.38
CA PHE A 159 -20.84 4.84 -28.39
C PHE A 159 -21.70 5.84 -29.15
N ASP A 160 -22.97 5.51 -29.39
CA ASP A 160 -23.89 6.36 -30.14
C ASP A 160 -24.72 7.25 -29.23
N ASP A 161 -24.99 8.47 -29.69
CA ASP A 161 -25.82 9.48 -29.01
C ASP A 161 -25.42 9.74 -27.55
N ILE A 162 -24.11 9.83 -27.30
CA ILE A 162 -23.58 10.05 -25.94
C ILE A 162 -23.57 11.51 -25.50
N HIS A 163 -23.79 12.46 -26.41
CA HIS A 163 -23.83 13.90 -26.16
C HIS A 163 -24.99 14.55 -26.92
N GLU A 164 -25.48 15.70 -26.43
CA GLU A 164 -26.60 16.41 -27.08
C GLU A 164 -26.15 17.25 -28.29
N LYS A 165 -24.86 17.61 -28.32
CA LYS A 165 -24.20 18.33 -29.41
C LYS A 165 -22.90 17.63 -29.81
N GLU A 166 -22.25 18.15 -30.85
CA GLU A 166 -21.07 17.57 -31.45
C GLU A 166 -19.88 17.48 -30.48
N ILE A 167 -19.09 16.41 -30.65
CA ILE A 167 -17.94 16.10 -29.80
C ILE A 167 -16.69 16.70 -30.44
N ASN A 168 -16.09 17.69 -29.78
CA ASN A 168 -14.94 18.36 -30.36
C ASN A 168 -13.64 17.59 -30.14
N LEU A 169 -13.47 16.95 -28.98
CA LEU A 169 -12.27 16.18 -28.66
C LEU A 169 -12.58 15.00 -27.75
N SER A 170 -11.92 13.87 -28.04
CA SER A 170 -11.91 12.68 -27.20
C SER A 170 -10.47 12.21 -27.00
N ARG A 171 -10.10 11.80 -25.78
CA ARG A 171 -8.72 11.37 -25.49
C ARG A 171 -8.72 10.20 -24.50
N PHE A 172 -7.85 9.22 -24.72
CA PHE A 172 -7.50 8.24 -23.68
C PHE A 172 -6.70 8.90 -22.56
N ALA A 173 -6.76 8.29 -21.39
CA ALA A 173 -5.86 8.61 -20.29
C ALA A 173 -4.40 8.27 -20.67
N ASN A 174 -3.43 8.95 -20.05
CA ASN A 174 -2.02 8.84 -20.44
C ASN A 174 -1.38 7.52 -19.95
N LEU A 175 -1.82 7.00 -18.79
CA LEU A 175 -1.31 5.80 -18.11
C LEU A 175 -2.31 4.64 -18.13
N SER A 176 -3.62 4.93 -18.04
CA SER A 176 -4.65 3.88 -18.11
C SER A 176 -5.10 3.60 -19.55
N PRO A 177 -4.94 2.38 -20.09
CA PRO A 177 -5.36 2.05 -21.45
C PRO A 177 -6.89 1.90 -21.61
N THR A 178 -7.64 1.95 -20.49
CA THR A 178 -9.08 1.66 -20.47
C THR A 178 -9.97 2.87 -20.26
N LEU A 179 -9.39 3.96 -19.74
CA LEU A 179 -10.15 5.19 -19.46
C LEU A 179 -10.01 6.17 -20.61
N PHE A 180 -11.12 6.81 -20.98
CA PHE A 180 -11.12 7.92 -21.92
C PHE A 180 -12.16 8.96 -21.54
N ALA A 181 -11.93 10.20 -21.96
CA ALA A 181 -12.85 11.31 -21.73
C ALA A 181 -13.30 11.95 -23.04
N THR A 182 -14.53 12.45 -23.04
CA THR A 182 -15.15 13.16 -24.16
C THR A 182 -15.55 14.57 -23.72
N CYS A 183 -15.30 15.56 -24.55
CA CYS A 183 -15.80 16.92 -24.36
C CYS A 183 -16.64 17.38 -25.56
N SER A 184 -17.79 17.99 -25.26
CA SER A 184 -18.78 18.38 -26.27
C SER A 184 -19.17 19.85 -26.15
N PHE A 185 -19.72 20.39 -27.25
CA PHE A 185 -20.36 21.70 -27.25
C PHE A 185 -21.64 21.75 -26.39
N ASP A 186 -22.15 20.61 -25.90
CA ASP A 186 -23.26 20.55 -24.93
C ASP A 186 -22.86 20.99 -23.51
N LYS A 187 -21.63 21.47 -23.34
CA LYS A 187 -21.02 21.93 -22.07
C LYS A 187 -20.71 20.80 -21.09
N THR A 188 -20.96 19.56 -21.46
CA THR A 188 -20.65 18.41 -20.63
C THR A 188 -19.32 17.78 -21.00
N VAL A 189 -18.68 17.21 -19.98
CA VAL A 189 -17.51 16.35 -20.11
C VAL A 189 -17.84 15.03 -19.46
N LYS A 190 -17.61 13.93 -20.18
CA LYS A 190 -17.97 12.58 -19.71
C LYS A 190 -16.72 11.71 -19.64
N LEU A 191 -16.59 10.98 -18.54
CA LEU A 191 -15.54 9.98 -18.36
C LEU A 191 -16.10 8.58 -18.60
N TRP A 192 -15.33 7.74 -19.29
CA TRP A 192 -15.75 6.43 -19.76
C TRP A 192 -14.70 5.36 -19.45
N ASP A 193 -15.16 4.12 -19.23
CA ASP A 193 -14.32 2.93 -19.15
C ASP A 193 -14.67 1.99 -20.32
N THR A 194 -13.67 1.62 -21.12
CA THR A 194 -13.85 0.71 -22.25
C THR A 194 -14.29 -0.69 -21.85
N ARG A 195 -14.00 -1.10 -20.60
CA ARG A 195 -14.38 -2.41 -20.03
C ARG A 195 -15.84 -2.47 -19.59
N SER A 196 -16.46 -1.32 -19.30
CA SER A 196 -17.85 -1.31 -18.83
C SER A 196 -18.76 -1.80 -19.95
N PRO A 197 -19.62 -2.82 -19.74
CA PRO A 197 -20.52 -3.31 -20.78
C PRO A 197 -21.62 -2.30 -21.12
N THR A 198 -21.88 -1.32 -20.25
CA THR A 198 -22.91 -0.29 -20.44
C THR A 198 -22.37 0.90 -21.24
N THR A 199 -23.25 1.60 -21.94
CA THR A 199 -22.98 2.90 -22.59
C THR A 199 -23.24 4.08 -21.64
N THR A 200 -23.10 3.86 -20.33
CA THR A 200 -23.25 4.91 -19.33
C THR A 200 -21.87 5.46 -18.94
N PRO A 201 -21.69 6.79 -18.87
CA PRO A 201 -20.43 7.35 -18.39
C PRO A 201 -20.25 7.02 -16.89
N ILE A 202 -19.00 6.96 -16.44
CA ILE A 202 -18.67 6.81 -15.00
C ILE A 202 -19.24 8.00 -14.24
N TYR A 203 -18.98 9.21 -14.73
CA TYR A 203 -19.58 10.45 -14.25
C TYR A 203 -19.61 11.50 -15.37
N THR A 204 -20.38 12.57 -15.14
CA THR A 204 -20.48 13.73 -16.03
C THR A 204 -20.13 15.00 -15.26
N CYS A 205 -19.21 15.79 -15.80
CA CYS A 205 -18.86 17.13 -15.33
C CYS A 205 -19.49 18.18 -16.24
N MET A 206 -19.69 19.39 -15.73
CA MET A 206 -20.28 20.50 -16.48
C MET A 206 -19.37 21.73 -16.42
N SER A 207 -19.21 22.39 -17.57
CA SER A 207 -18.59 23.71 -17.69
C SER A 207 -19.66 24.79 -17.90
N ALA A 208 -19.31 26.06 -17.71
CA ALA A 208 -20.25 27.17 -17.95
C ALA A 208 -20.44 27.44 -19.45
N GLY A 209 -19.36 27.36 -20.22
CA GLY A 209 -19.26 27.49 -21.66
C GLY A 209 -19.20 26.15 -22.41
N GLU A 210 -19.21 26.22 -23.74
CA GLU A 210 -19.10 25.04 -24.59
C GLU A 210 -17.65 24.52 -24.60
N ASN A 211 -17.45 23.21 -24.45
CA ASN A 211 -16.12 22.65 -24.26
C ASN A 211 -15.37 22.48 -25.59
N LEU A 212 -14.10 22.85 -25.57
CA LEU A 212 -13.25 22.90 -26.74
C LEU A 212 -12.11 21.88 -26.68
N THR A 213 -11.41 21.78 -25.56
CA THR A 213 -10.31 20.82 -25.41
C THR A 213 -10.34 20.12 -24.08
N ILE A 214 -9.77 18.93 -24.07
CA ILE A 214 -9.62 18.10 -22.88
C ILE A 214 -8.22 17.49 -22.85
N CYS A 215 -7.60 17.49 -21.67
CA CYS A 215 -6.29 16.92 -21.44
C CYS A 215 -6.24 16.28 -20.05
N PHE A 216 -5.75 15.04 -19.98
CA PHE A 216 -5.39 14.43 -18.70
C PHE A 216 -4.10 15.03 -18.17
N SER A 217 -3.98 15.14 -16.86
CA SER A 217 -2.70 15.41 -16.21
C SER A 217 -1.71 14.26 -16.50
N PRO A 218 -0.39 14.50 -16.47
CA PRO A 218 0.61 13.46 -16.78
C PRO A 218 0.51 12.20 -15.90
N ASP A 219 -0.03 12.35 -14.69
CA ASP A 219 -0.26 11.31 -13.69
C ASP A 219 -1.68 10.72 -13.69
N ASP A 220 -2.55 11.12 -14.63
CA ASP A 220 -3.96 10.74 -14.71
C ASP A 220 -4.78 10.99 -13.41
N GLN A 221 -4.40 11.97 -12.59
CA GLN A 221 -5.18 12.33 -11.40
C GLN A 221 -6.22 13.43 -11.66
N ARG A 222 -6.01 14.26 -12.69
CA ARG A 222 -6.82 15.44 -12.98
C ARG A 222 -7.15 15.53 -14.47
N LEU A 223 -8.24 16.22 -14.75
CA LEU A 223 -8.76 16.45 -16.08
C LEU A 223 -8.88 17.96 -16.32
N LEU A 224 -8.09 18.48 -17.25
CA LEU A 224 -8.14 19.88 -17.66
C LEU A 224 -9.06 20.02 -18.87
N VAL A 225 -10.06 20.88 -18.74
CA VAL A 225 -11.07 21.16 -19.76
C VAL A 225 -10.99 22.64 -20.10
N SER A 226 -10.84 23.00 -21.36
CA SER A 226 -10.95 24.39 -21.83
C SER A 226 -12.24 24.59 -22.60
N ALA A 227 -12.92 25.70 -22.35
CA ALA A 227 -14.18 26.09 -22.95
C ALA A 227 -14.06 27.47 -23.63
N ILE A 228 -15.15 27.90 -24.26
CA ILE A 228 -15.28 29.23 -24.88
C ILE A 228 -15.17 30.33 -23.79
N ASP A 229 -14.83 31.55 -24.22
CA ASP A 229 -14.67 32.74 -23.38
C ASP A 229 -13.49 32.63 -22.39
N ASP A 230 -12.40 31.97 -22.82
CA ASP A 230 -11.20 31.71 -22.03
C ASP A 230 -11.43 30.97 -20.69
N GLU A 231 -12.58 30.31 -20.56
CA GLU A 231 -12.85 29.42 -19.44
C GLU A 231 -11.97 28.18 -19.54
N PHE A 232 -11.43 27.77 -18.41
CA PHE A 232 -10.94 26.40 -18.27
C PHE A 232 -11.10 25.92 -16.82
N ASN A 233 -11.40 24.64 -16.69
CA ASN A 233 -11.73 23.97 -15.45
C ASN A 233 -10.83 22.76 -15.25
N GLN A 234 -10.33 22.59 -14.03
CA GLN A 234 -9.60 21.41 -13.61
C GLN A 234 -10.52 20.55 -12.73
N PHE A 235 -10.81 19.34 -13.17
CA PHE A 235 -11.63 18.38 -12.43
C PHE A 235 -10.77 17.24 -11.88
N SER A 236 -11.08 16.78 -10.68
CA SER A 236 -10.52 15.54 -10.14
C SER A 236 -11.00 14.34 -10.96
N LEU A 237 -10.08 13.47 -11.40
CA LEU A 237 -10.43 12.28 -12.17
C LEU A 237 -11.18 11.23 -11.32
N LEU A 238 -10.98 11.24 -10.00
CA LEU A 238 -11.56 10.23 -9.10
C LEU A 238 -13.09 10.37 -9.00
N ASN A 239 -13.59 11.59 -8.90
CA ASN A 239 -14.99 11.87 -8.58
C ASN A 239 -15.65 12.93 -9.48
N GLY A 240 -14.91 13.54 -10.41
CA GLY A 240 -15.43 14.56 -11.30
C GLY A 240 -15.74 15.90 -10.63
N LYS A 241 -15.28 16.14 -9.39
CA LYS A 241 -15.44 17.44 -8.74
C LYS A 241 -14.49 18.47 -9.32
N LEU A 242 -14.94 19.72 -9.38
CA LEU A 242 -14.11 20.86 -9.78
C LEU A 242 -13.10 21.16 -8.67
N ASP A 243 -11.81 21.07 -8.97
CA ASP A 243 -10.73 21.47 -8.06
C ASP A 243 -10.62 23.00 -8.05
N TRP A 244 -10.43 23.57 -9.25
CA TRP A 244 -10.50 25.01 -9.51
C TRP A 244 -10.70 25.26 -11.01
N GLY A 245 -11.09 26.47 -11.35
CA GLY A 245 -11.24 26.90 -12.73
C GLY A 245 -11.27 28.41 -12.86
N LEU A 246 -11.10 28.89 -14.09
CA LEU A 246 -11.30 30.29 -14.43
C LEU A 246 -12.68 30.48 -15.03
N ALA A 247 -13.47 31.35 -14.40
CA ALA A 247 -14.77 31.73 -14.93
C ALA A 247 -14.60 32.38 -16.33
N PRO A 248 -15.59 32.20 -17.21
CA PRO A 248 -15.57 32.77 -18.56
C PRO A 248 -15.39 34.28 -18.51
N GLN A 249 -14.40 34.80 -19.23
CA GLN A 249 -14.10 36.22 -19.37
C GLN A 249 -14.56 36.71 -20.74
N ARG A 250 -15.78 37.24 -20.81
CA ARG A 250 -16.30 37.87 -22.03
C ARG A 250 -15.67 39.24 -22.24
N HIS A 251 -14.78 39.34 -23.22
CA HIS A 251 -14.23 40.62 -23.69
C HIS A 251 -14.92 41.03 -25.00
N GLY A 252 -16.15 41.54 -24.90
CA GLY A 252 -16.92 42.08 -26.05
C GLY A 252 -17.85 41.06 -26.73
N ASP A 253 -18.25 41.35 -27.98
CA ASP A 253 -19.26 40.58 -28.74
C ASP A 253 -18.73 39.31 -29.42
N LYS A 254 -17.41 39.09 -29.44
CA LYS A 254 -16.79 37.91 -30.06
C LYS A 254 -16.44 36.87 -29.00
N SER A 255 -16.70 35.60 -29.31
CA SER A 255 -16.31 34.45 -28.50
C SER A 255 -14.80 34.22 -28.57
N SER A 256 -14.10 34.24 -27.44
CA SER A 256 -12.67 33.91 -27.34
C SER A 256 -12.50 32.39 -27.22
N TYR A 257 -11.50 31.81 -27.87
CA TYR A 257 -11.18 30.38 -27.77
C TYR A 257 -9.85 30.18 -27.06
N SER A 258 -9.84 29.40 -25.99
CA SER A 258 -8.60 29.01 -25.30
C SER A 258 -8.24 27.55 -25.53
N ARG A 259 -6.93 27.29 -25.48
CA ARG A 259 -6.33 25.96 -25.50
C ARG A 259 -5.39 25.87 -24.31
N SER A 260 -5.70 24.98 -23.36
CA SER A 260 -4.90 24.81 -22.15
C SER A 260 -4.34 23.40 -22.04
N TYR A 261 -3.07 23.28 -21.63
CA TYR A 261 -2.35 22.02 -21.50
C TYR A 261 -1.45 22.00 -20.27
N TYR A 262 -1.27 20.83 -19.69
CA TYR A 262 -0.25 20.60 -18.66
C TYR A 262 1.16 20.62 -19.24
N THR A 263 2.12 21.06 -18.44
CA THR A 263 3.53 20.75 -18.67
C THR A 263 3.84 19.29 -18.29
N THR A 264 5.01 18.82 -18.66
CA THR A 264 5.46 17.43 -18.43
C THR A 264 5.39 16.97 -16.99
N SER A 265 5.71 17.86 -16.05
CA SER A 265 5.65 17.54 -14.62
C SER A 265 4.24 17.55 -14.05
N GLY A 266 3.27 18.12 -14.77
CA GLY A 266 1.91 18.35 -14.28
C GLY A 266 1.77 19.54 -13.33
N ASN A 267 2.86 20.22 -12.97
CA ASN A 267 2.82 21.32 -11.99
C ASN A 267 2.34 22.65 -12.57
N LEU A 268 2.45 22.82 -13.88
CA LEU A 268 2.12 24.05 -14.58
C LEU A 268 1.07 23.80 -15.66
N ILE A 269 0.22 24.79 -15.88
CA ILE A 269 -0.74 24.82 -16.98
C ILE A 269 -0.40 26.00 -17.87
N LEU A 270 -0.26 25.73 -19.16
CA LEU A 270 -0.09 26.73 -20.19
C LEU A 270 -1.42 26.94 -20.89
N SER A 271 -1.88 28.19 -21.01
CA SER A 271 -3.12 28.55 -21.68
C SER A 271 -2.85 29.61 -22.75
N GLY A 272 -3.19 29.30 -24.00
CA GLY A 272 -3.13 30.23 -25.12
C GLY A 272 -4.53 30.56 -25.62
N SER A 273 -4.80 31.83 -25.87
CA SER A 273 -6.10 32.34 -26.33
C SER A 273 -6.04 32.78 -27.79
N THR A 274 -7.18 32.85 -28.46
CA THR A 274 -7.30 33.54 -29.74
C THR A 274 -7.24 35.04 -29.56
N ASP A 275 -7.88 35.60 -28.55
CA ASP A 275 -8.06 37.06 -28.52
C ASP A 275 -6.87 37.79 -27.91
N HIS A 276 -6.03 37.04 -27.18
CA HIS A 276 -4.82 37.55 -26.59
C HIS A 276 -3.59 37.10 -27.37
N SER A 277 -2.67 38.01 -27.65
CA SER A 277 -1.36 37.75 -28.28
C SER A 277 -0.36 37.06 -27.35
N VAL A 278 -0.90 36.29 -26.39
CA VAL A 278 -0.26 35.96 -25.15
C VAL A 278 -0.60 34.55 -24.69
N VAL A 279 0.41 33.79 -24.28
CA VAL A 279 0.24 32.59 -23.45
C VAL A 279 0.40 32.95 -21.99
N ARG A 280 -0.49 32.43 -21.15
CA ARG A 280 -0.49 32.56 -19.70
C ARG A 280 -0.05 31.26 -19.06
N MET A 281 0.65 31.35 -17.93
CA MET A 281 1.11 30.20 -17.16
C MET A 281 0.51 30.23 -15.76
N TYR A 282 -0.14 29.13 -15.40
CA TYR A 282 -0.81 28.94 -14.13
C TYR A 282 -0.14 27.84 -13.32
N CYS A 283 -0.15 27.98 -12.00
CA CYS A 283 0.14 26.87 -11.11
C CYS A 283 -1.01 25.88 -11.18
N ALA A 284 -0.73 24.61 -11.53
CA ALA A 284 -1.75 23.57 -11.62
C ALA A 284 -2.44 23.29 -10.28
N HIS A 285 -1.76 23.55 -9.16
CA HIS A 285 -2.23 23.24 -7.81
C HIS A 285 -3.13 24.32 -7.22
N THR A 286 -2.74 25.59 -7.38
CA THR A 286 -3.40 26.72 -6.72
C THR A 286 -4.27 27.54 -7.66
N GLY A 287 -4.14 27.33 -8.97
CA GLY A 287 -4.78 28.14 -9.99
C GLY A 287 -4.28 29.57 -10.12
N ARG A 288 -3.23 29.91 -9.36
CA ARG A 288 -2.61 31.23 -9.43
C ARG A 288 -1.91 31.42 -10.77
N LEU A 289 -2.16 32.57 -11.39
CA LEU A 289 -1.38 33.04 -12.53
C LEU A 289 0.06 33.33 -12.05
N LEU A 290 1.01 32.51 -12.50
CA LEU A 290 2.43 32.65 -12.13
C LEU A 290 3.13 33.68 -13.03
N HIS A 291 2.75 33.74 -14.31
CA HIS A 291 3.37 34.64 -15.25
C HIS A 291 2.34 35.39 -16.11
N GLY A 292 2.45 36.71 -16.06
CA GLY A 292 1.66 37.65 -16.84
C GLY A 292 2.32 37.89 -18.19
N SER A 293 1.81 37.19 -19.19
CA SER A 293 1.92 37.49 -20.61
C SER A 293 3.24 37.30 -21.37
N ILE A 294 3.34 36.22 -22.16
CA ILE A 294 4.31 36.14 -23.27
C ILE A 294 3.78 36.94 -24.45
N GLN A 295 4.31 38.11 -24.73
CA GLN A 295 4.09 38.69 -26.05
C GLN A 295 5.03 38.00 -27.03
N TYR A 296 4.48 37.23 -27.98
CA TYR A 296 5.30 36.63 -29.02
C TYR A 296 6.09 37.72 -29.75
N SER A 297 7.42 37.64 -29.73
CA SER A 297 8.31 38.62 -30.34
C SER A 297 8.38 38.51 -31.88
N GLY A 298 7.54 37.65 -32.46
CA GLY A 298 7.41 37.45 -33.90
C GLY A 298 6.71 38.63 -34.58
N ARG A 299 7.32 39.13 -35.67
CA ARG A 299 6.85 40.18 -36.60
C ARG A 299 6.15 41.35 -35.90
N LYS A 300 6.94 42.38 -35.56
CA LYS A 300 6.51 43.65 -34.97
C LYS A 300 5.12 44.07 -35.49
N GLN A 301 4.13 44.07 -34.58
CA GLN A 301 2.79 44.69 -34.67
C GLN A 301 1.57 43.86 -35.10
N SER A 302 1.67 42.58 -35.49
CA SER A 302 0.47 41.81 -35.88
C SER A 302 -0.18 41.06 -34.72
N ALA A 303 -1.53 41.07 -34.65
CA ALA A 303 -2.28 40.30 -33.66
C ALA A 303 -2.07 38.79 -33.91
N LEU A 304 -1.81 38.07 -32.83
CA LEU A 304 -1.31 36.72 -32.86
C LEU A 304 -2.30 35.79 -32.16
N HIS A 305 -2.78 34.78 -32.88
CA HIS A 305 -3.77 33.82 -32.40
C HIS A 305 -3.11 32.47 -32.11
N THR A 306 -3.24 31.93 -30.90
CA THR A 306 -2.80 30.56 -30.61
C THR A 306 -3.85 29.56 -31.10
N LEU A 307 -3.53 28.78 -32.13
CA LEU A 307 -4.43 27.76 -32.68
C LEU A 307 -4.32 26.42 -31.92
N SER A 308 -3.11 26.07 -31.52
CA SER A 308 -2.79 24.86 -30.77
C SER A 308 -1.50 25.08 -29.96
N LEU A 309 -1.37 24.36 -28.86
CA LEU A 309 -0.25 24.48 -27.94
C LEU A 309 0.07 23.09 -27.41
N ARG A 310 1.35 22.73 -27.25
CA ARG A 310 1.77 21.49 -26.58
C ARG A 310 3.06 21.74 -25.82
N ALA A 311 3.10 21.34 -24.55
CA ALA A 311 4.34 21.24 -23.81
C ALA A 311 5.24 20.17 -24.43
N ASN A 312 6.56 20.37 -24.39
CA ASN A 312 7.51 19.37 -24.86
C ASN A 312 7.57 18.23 -23.85
N PRO A 313 7.21 16.97 -24.21
CA PRO A 313 7.18 15.84 -23.30
C PRO A 313 8.53 15.50 -22.66
N HIS A 314 9.63 15.98 -23.24
CA HIS A 314 11.01 15.68 -22.82
C HIS A 314 11.74 16.85 -22.19
N ASP A 315 11.16 18.06 -22.20
CA ASP A 315 11.78 19.26 -21.65
C ASP A 315 10.70 20.18 -21.06
N GLU A 316 10.64 20.22 -19.72
CA GLU A 316 9.63 20.97 -19.00
C GLU A 316 9.67 22.47 -19.28
N LEU A 317 10.81 23.00 -19.72
CA LEU A 317 11.00 24.41 -20.01
C LEU A 317 10.69 24.77 -21.45
N LYS A 318 10.23 23.82 -22.27
CA LYS A 318 9.92 24.07 -23.67
C LYS A 318 8.48 23.71 -23.99
N PHE A 319 7.90 24.48 -24.90
CA PHE A 319 6.62 24.14 -25.52
C PHE A 319 6.60 24.64 -26.95
N CYS A 320 5.82 23.98 -27.79
CA CYS A 320 5.50 24.47 -29.12
C CYS A 320 4.11 25.08 -29.15
N ALA A 321 3.96 26.14 -29.94
CA ALA A 321 2.68 26.76 -30.25
C ALA A 321 2.52 26.81 -31.76
N LEU A 322 1.34 26.44 -32.23
CA LEU A 322 0.88 26.73 -33.58
C LEU A 322 0.12 28.06 -33.54
N VAL A 323 0.57 28.99 -34.34
CA VAL A 323 0.17 30.39 -34.26
C VAL A 323 -0.25 30.93 -35.61
N ALA A 324 -1.28 31.78 -35.65
CA ALA A 324 -1.72 32.49 -36.84
C ALA A 324 -1.63 34.02 -36.66
N TYR A 325 -1.31 34.73 -37.75
CA TYR A 325 -1.22 36.20 -37.76
C TYR A 325 -2.39 36.83 -38.56
N THR A 326 -3.02 37.88 -38.02
CA THR A 326 -4.19 38.55 -38.62
C THR A 326 -3.88 39.37 -39.88
N ASP A 327 -2.72 40.03 -39.91
CA ASP A 327 -2.52 41.16 -40.81
C ASP A 327 -2.09 40.77 -42.24
N VAL A 328 -1.70 39.51 -42.46
CA VAL A 328 -1.16 39.07 -43.76
C VAL A 328 -1.55 37.62 -44.06
N CYS A 329 -2.59 37.41 -44.88
CA CYS A 329 -2.89 36.16 -45.58
C CYS A 329 -2.85 34.84 -44.77
N GLN A 330 -3.30 34.82 -43.50
CA GLN A 330 -3.31 33.64 -42.62
C GLN A 330 -2.02 32.81 -42.70
N ILE A 331 -0.89 33.43 -42.35
CA ILE A 331 0.38 32.69 -42.19
C ILE A 331 0.31 31.93 -40.87
N ASN A 332 0.32 30.60 -40.96
CA ASN A 332 0.45 29.73 -39.79
C ASN A 332 1.92 29.39 -39.56
N GLU A 333 2.40 29.58 -38.35
CA GLU A 333 3.78 29.28 -37.94
C GLU A 333 3.78 28.32 -36.75
N LEU A 334 4.66 27.32 -36.82
CA LEU A 334 4.98 26.47 -35.68
C LEU A 334 6.22 27.06 -35.00
N ILE A 335 6.06 27.47 -33.74
CA ILE A 335 7.11 28.12 -32.96
C ILE A 335 7.43 27.31 -31.71
N GLU A 336 8.71 27.08 -31.47
CA GLU A 336 9.23 26.52 -30.23
C GLU A 336 9.61 27.66 -29.29
N ASN A 337 9.13 27.59 -28.06
CA ASN A 337 9.35 28.60 -27.03
C ASN A 337 10.12 27.94 -25.89
N THR A 338 11.21 28.58 -25.47
CA THR A 338 11.95 28.20 -24.27
C THR A 338 11.61 29.19 -23.17
N MET A 339 11.05 28.68 -22.06
CA MET A 339 10.51 29.45 -20.94
C MET A 339 11.59 30.13 -20.07
N VAL A 340 12.87 29.89 -20.36
CA VAL A 340 14.01 30.52 -19.66
C VAL A 340 14.72 31.49 -20.62
N GLY A 341 14.85 32.75 -20.19
CA GLY A 341 15.59 33.78 -20.91
C GLY A 341 17.09 33.46 -20.98
N THR A 342 17.75 33.84 -22.06
CA THR A 342 19.20 33.65 -22.22
C THR A 342 19.97 34.58 -21.29
N GLY A 343 20.63 34.01 -20.29
CA GLY A 343 21.56 34.70 -19.40
C GLY A 343 21.22 34.41 -17.95
N GLN A 344 22.25 34.08 -17.15
CA GLN A 344 22.21 33.84 -15.70
C GLN A 344 21.08 34.65 -15.03
N SER A 345 19.93 34.03 -14.77
CA SER A 345 18.77 34.73 -14.25
C SER A 345 17.99 33.84 -13.30
N SER A 346 17.56 34.46 -12.21
CA SER A 346 16.60 33.99 -11.20
C SER A 346 15.36 33.29 -11.75
N ASP A 347 15.06 33.47 -13.05
CA ASP A 347 13.86 32.98 -13.72
C ASP A 347 13.90 31.46 -13.93
N ALA A 348 15.09 30.89 -14.18
CA ALA A 348 15.28 29.44 -14.20
C ALA A 348 15.03 28.86 -12.80
N GLU A 349 15.59 29.44 -11.75
CA GLU A 349 15.34 29.03 -10.37
C GLU A 349 13.87 29.20 -9.99
N TYR A 350 13.17 30.22 -10.51
CA TYR A 350 11.75 30.47 -10.28
C TYR A 350 10.83 29.44 -10.97
N ILE A 351 11.14 29.02 -12.20
CA ILE A 351 10.36 27.96 -12.88
C ILE A 351 10.77 26.57 -12.34
N HIS A 352 12.04 26.38 -11.99
CA HIS A 352 12.54 25.18 -11.29
C HIS A 352 12.08 25.07 -9.83
N THR A 353 11.66 26.16 -9.20
CA THR A 353 10.88 26.10 -7.95
C THR A 353 9.47 25.58 -8.17
N PHE A 354 9.02 25.32 -9.39
CA PHE A 354 7.78 24.57 -9.65
C PHE A 354 8.03 23.26 -10.43
N SER A 355 9.16 23.14 -11.14
CA SER A 355 9.61 21.93 -11.86
C SER A 355 10.45 20.99 -11.00
N PRO A 356 10.13 19.70 -10.85
CA PRO A 356 10.87 18.76 -10.02
C PRO A 356 12.05 18.17 -10.82
N SER A 357 12.84 19.02 -11.49
CA SER A 357 14.01 18.57 -12.26
C SER A 357 15.11 18.04 -11.33
N TRP A 358 15.79 17.00 -11.81
CA TRP A 358 16.77 16.21 -11.06
C TRP A 358 18.01 17.01 -10.61
N GLU A 359 18.45 18.03 -11.37
CA GLU A 359 19.62 18.87 -11.03
C GLU A 359 19.38 19.76 -9.81
N PHE A 360 18.16 20.28 -9.66
CA PHE A 360 17.79 21.16 -8.55
C PHE A 360 17.57 20.41 -7.23
N ARG A 361 17.20 19.12 -7.31
CA ARG A 361 17.07 18.22 -6.15
C ARG A 361 18.41 18.01 -5.45
N GLN A 362 19.50 17.87 -6.20
CA GLN A 362 20.84 17.70 -5.63
C GLN A 362 21.41 19.00 -5.05
N ALA A 363 21.27 20.14 -5.74
CA ALA A 363 21.88 21.40 -5.32
C ALA A 363 21.29 21.96 -3.99
N THR A 364 19.99 21.76 -3.73
CA THR A 364 19.31 22.36 -2.56
C THR A 364 19.36 21.51 -1.28
N THR A 365 19.46 20.18 -1.37
CA THR A 365 19.74 19.33 -0.19
C THR A 365 21.23 19.26 0.12
N ALA A 366 22.10 19.33 -0.89
CA ALA A 366 23.55 19.42 -0.66
C ALA A 366 23.92 20.71 0.09
N THR A 367 23.31 21.84 -0.26
CA THR A 367 23.51 23.12 0.47
C THR A 367 23.06 23.08 1.94
N LEU A 368 22.02 22.30 2.27
CA LEU A 368 21.60 22.06 3.67
C LEU A 368 22.53 21.11 4.43
N LEU A 369 23.11 20.10 3.76
CA LEU A 369 24.11 19.19 4.34
C LEU A 369 25.49 19.84 4.48
N GLU A 370 25.74 20.92 3.74
CA GLU A 370 26.99 21.70 3.74
C GLU A 370 26.92 22.98 4.57
N ASP A 371 25.75 23.33 5.13
CA ASP A 371 25.58 24.49 6.01
C ASP A 371 26.34 24.28 7.32
N LYS A 372 27.37 25.11 7.54
CA LYS A 372 28.33 24.96 8.64
C LYS A 372 27.87 25.58 9.95
N GLU A 373 26.84 26.43 9.93
CA GLU A 373 26.48 27.24 11.10
C GLU A 373 25.50 26.54 12.05
N THR A 374 24.70 25.57 11.56
CA THR A 374 23.59 24.97 12.31
C THR A 374 23.68 23.45 12.52
N ALA A 375 24.59 22.76 11.84
CA ALA A 375 24.74 21.31 11.94
C ALA A 375 25.58 20.88 13.18
N ASP A 376 25.03 19.96 13.99
CA ASP A 376 25.56 19.54 15.29
C ASP A 376 25.90 18.03 15.37
N VAL A 377 25.68 17.27 14.29
CA VAL A 377 25.99 15.84 14.17
C VAL A 377 26.94 15.58 13.01
N GLU A 378 27.95 14.74 13.21
CA GLU A 378 28.92 14.35 12.18
C GLU A 378 28.87 12.84 11.90
N PHE A 379 28.59 12.48 10.64
CA PHE A 379 28.73 11.12 10.11
C PHE A 379 30.06 11.01 9.37
N SER A 380 30.83 9.95 9.60
CA SER A 380 32.06 9.67 8.85
C SER A 380 32.14 8.22 8.39
N VAL A 381 32.65 8.05 7.17
CA VAL A 381 32.98 6.76 6.55
C VAL A 381 34.38 6.92 5.98
N HIS A 382 35.32 6.07 6.41
CA HIS A 382 36.77 6.26 6.18
C HIS A 382 37.30 7.63 6.68
N SER A 383 37.74 8.50 5.75
CA SER A 383 38.33 9.83 5.98
C SER A 383 37.41 10.97 5.53
N GLN A 384 36.19 10.66 5.08
CA GLN A 384 35.22 11.64 4.62
C GLN A 384 34.09 11.79 5.64
N CYS A 385 33.66 13.04 5.85
CA CYS A 385 32.62 13.40 6.81
C CYS A 385 31.45 14.12 6.12
N VAL A 386 30.23 13.88 6.62
CA VAL A 386 29.00 14.60 6.27
C VAL A 386 28.36 15.07 7.57
N ARG A 387 27.97 16.36 7.62
CA ARG A 387 27.29 16.92 8.79
C ARG A 387 25.78 16.90 8.62
N ALA A 388 25.08 16.86 9.73
CA ALA A 388 23.62 16.82 9.80
C ALA A 388 23.11 17.46 11.10
N HIS A 389 21.80 17.67 11.17
CA HIS A 389 21.10 18.29 12.29
C HIS A 389 20.45 17.22 13.18
N SER A 390 20.80 17.18 14.45
CA SER A 390 20.32 16.22 15.45
C SER A 390 18.79 16.19 15.53
N ILE A 391 18.16 17.35 15.42
CA ILE A 391 16.70 17.50 15.52
C ILE A 391 15.96 16.81 14.36
N VAL A 392 16.52 16.86 13.15
CA VAL A 392 15.95 16.21 11.95
C VAL A 392 16.15 14.70 12.02
N LEU A 393 17.33 14.26 12.45
CA LEU A 393 17.65 12.85 12.61
C LEU A 393 16.81 12.19 13.71
N ALA A 394 16.66 12.87 14.85
CA ALA A 394 15.87 12.42 15.99
C ALA A 394 14.37 12.35 15.67
N ALA A 395 13.86 13.25 14.80
CA ALA A 395 12.47 13.21 14.35
C ALA A 395 12.15 11.99 13.48
N ARG A 396 13.15 11.43 12.80
CA ARG A 396 12.96 10.43 11.74
C ARG A 396 13.14 8.98 12.19
N SER A 397 13.94 8.75 13.22
CA SER A 397 14.17 7.41 13.74
C SER A 397 14.34 7.46 15.24
N GLN A 398 13.56 6.63 15.94
CA GLN A 398 13.70 6.43 17.38
C GLN A 398 15.10 5.91 17.73
N ARG A 399 15.74 5.12 16.85
CA ARG A 399 17.12 4.65 17.03
C ARG A 399 18.15 5.75 16.83
N LEU A 400 17.96 6.65 15.85
CA LEU A 400 18.81 7.83 15.70
C LEU A 400 18.64 8.78 16.90
N ALA A 401 17.42 9.01 17.37
CA ALA A 401 17.15 9.80 18.56
C ALA A 401 17.82 9.20 19.82
N ALA A 402 17.71 7.89 20.00
CA ALA A 402 18.38 7.18 21.09
C ALA A 402 19.90 7.34 21.00
N LEU A 403 20.48 7.11 19.81
CA LEU A 403 21.91 7.25 19.56
C LEU A 403 22.45 8.66 19.90
N LEU A 404 21.67 9.70 19.61
CA LEU A 404 22.04 11.10 19.87
C LEU A 404 21.84 11.52 21.34
N THR A 405 20.90 10.89 22.05
CA THR A 405 20.56 11.25 23.44
C THR A 405 21.27 10.42 24.50
N SER A 406 21.82 9.25 24.14
CA SER A 406 22.56 8.36 25.05
C SER A 406 24.09 8.31 24.80
N PRO A 407 24.83 9.44 24.84
CA PRO A 407 26.28 9.40 24.63
C PRO A 407 27.08 8.82 25.82
N ARG A 408 26.45 8.50 26.96
CA ARG A 408 27.17 8.22 28.23
C ARG A 408 27.20 6.78 28.72
N GLU A 409 26.47 5.84 28.12
CA GLU A 409 26.53 4.42 28.54
C GLU A 409 26.90 3.54 27.34
N GLY A 410 28.15 3.10 27.31
CA GLY A 410 28.76 2.34 26.22
C GLY A 410 28.19 0.92 26.04
N ARG A 411 26.91 0.80 25.70
CA ARG A 411 26.35 -0.43 25.12
C ARG A 411 25.81 -0.12 23.72
N PRO A 412 26.41 -0.65 22.65
CA PRO A 412 25.79 -0.55 21.33
C PRO A 412 24.44 -1.26 21.40
N CYS A 413 23.36 -0.58 20.97
CA CYS A 413 22.08 -1.27 20.72
C CYS A 413 22.36 -2.40 19.74
N GLU A 414 22.22 -3.64 20.19
CA GLU A 414 22.34 -4.80 19.31
C GLU A 414 21.21 -4.76 18.30
N SER A 415 21.58 -4.82 17.02
CA SER A 415 20.62 -4.97 15.93
C SER A 415 19.93 -6.33 16.06
N PRO A 416 18.60 -6.42 15.82
CA PRO A 416 17.90 -7.71 15.71
C PRO A 416 18.31 -8.52 14.46
N VAL A 417 19.10 -7.92 13.56
CA VAL A 417 19.61 -8.53 12.33
C VAL A 417 21.09 -8.88 12.51
N ALA A 418 21.43 -10.17 12.35
CA ALA A 418 22.80 -10.65 12.32
C ALA A 418 23.47 -10.21 11.01
N PHE A 419 24.23 -9.12 11.04
CA PHE A 419 24.93 -8.55 9.88
C PHE A 419 26.26 -9.24 9.56
N ASP A 420 26.46 -10.50 9.96
CA ASP A 420 27.75 -11.21 9.90
C ASP A 420 28.20 -11.65 8.49
N GLN A 421 27.52 -11.19 7.43
CA GLN A 421 27.91 -11.47 6.04
C GLN A 421 28.17 -10.16 5.29
N VAL A 422 29.47 -9.90 5.18
CA VAL A 422 30.14 -8.73 4.62
C VAL A 422 29.72 -8.47 3.17
N THR A 423 29.28 -7.24 2.87
CA THR A 423 29.42 -6.65 1.53
C THR A 423 30.87 -6.17 1.42
N ASP A 424 31.69 -6.85 0.62
CA ASP A 424 33.16 -6.70 0.57
C ASP A 424 33.67 -5.26 0.24
N ASP A 425 32.79 -4.33 -0.13
CA ASP A 425 33.13 -2.97 -0.59
C ASP A 425 32.74 -1.82 0.37
N GLY A 426 32.17 -2.11 1.56
CA GLY A 426 31.67 -1.10 2.51
C GLY A 426 32.60 -0.81 3.69
N ALA A 427 32.64 0.44 4.17
CA ALA A 427 33.35 0.79 5.41
C ALA A 427 32.41 1.06 6.59
N GLN A 428 32.94 0.85 7.78
CA GLN A 428 32.20 1.00 9.02
C GLN A 428 31.73 2.45 9.21
N LEU A 429 30.43 2.64 9.44
CA LEU A 429 29.83 3.93 9.70
C LEU A 429 30.18 4.43 11.11
N VAL A 430 30.63 5.68 11.19
CA VAL A 430 30.93 6.36 12.45
C VAL A 430 30.01 7.57 12.60
N VAL A 431 29.34 7.70 13.76
CA VAL A 431 28.45 8.84 14.06
C VAL A 431 28.91 9.48 15.35
N CYS A 432 29.27 10.77 15.33
CA CYS A 432 29.81 11.50 16.48
C CYS A 432 30.95 10.77 17.23
N GLY A 433 31.81 10.06 16.47
CA GLY A 433 32.91 9.26 17.03
C GLY A 433 32.57 7.81 17.43
N TYR A 434 31.30 7.40 17.39
CA TYR A 434 30.86 6.04 17.69
C TYR A 434 30.84 5.15 16.45
N ARG A 435 31.54 4.01 16.51
CA ARG A 435 31.58 3.02 15.41
C ARG A 435 30.38 2.10 15.48
N LEU A 436 29.52 2.14 14.46
CA LEU A 436 28.34 1.29 14.35
C LEU A 436 28.67 -0.04 13.67
N ARG A 437 27.88 -1.10 13.92
CA ARG A 437 28.00 -2.40 13.23
C ARG A 437 27.28 -2.39 11.87
N VAL A 438 27.43 -1.30 11.10
CA VAL A 438 26.86 -1.15 9.76
C VAL A 438 27.96 -0.67 8.82
N TYR A 439 28.03 -1.29 7.66
CA TYR A 439 29.00 -0.97 6.62
C TYR A 439 28.29 -0.34 5.44
N CYS A 440 28.80 0.79 4.95
CA CYS A 440 28.23 1.50 3.81
C CYS A 440 29.32 2.25 3.03
N SER A 441 29.03 2.56 1.77
CA SER A 441 29.84 3.49 0.98
C SER A 441 29.40 4.94 1.24
N MET A 442 30.27 5.91 0.92
CA MET A 442 29.94 7.33 1.06
C MET A 442 28.76 7.75 0.17
N THR A 443 28.61 7.13 -1.00
CA THR A 443 27.46 7.35 -1.90
C THR A 443 26.16 6.88 -1.24
N SER A 444 26.18 5.71 -0.59
CA SER A 444 25.04 5.18 0.17
C SER A 444 24.68 6.06 1.36
N LEU A 445 25.68 6.55 2.10
CA LEU A 445 25.46 7.45 3.24
C LEU A 445 24.83 8.79 2.81
N ARG A 446 25.29 9.37 1.70
CA ARG A 446 24.69 10.60 1.16
C ARG A 446 23.25 10.37 0.72
N ALA A 447 22.97 9.27 0.02
CA ALA A 447 21.60 8.92 -0.37
C ALA A 447 20.69 8.68 0.85
N PHE A 448 21.21 8.05 1.90
CA PHE A 448 20.51 7.87 3.17
C PHE A 448 20.18 9.20 3.85
N LEU A 449 21.14 10.13 3.91
CA LEU A 449 20.91 11.46 4.49
C LEU A 449 19.93 12.28 3.64
N VAL A 450 20.01 12.22 2.31
CA VAL A 450 19.04 12.87 1.42
C VAL A 450 17.62 12.36 1.71
N TYR A 451 17.45 11.05 1.93
CA TYR A 451 16.16 10.49 2.32
C TYR A 451 15.63 11.07 3.64
N LEU A 452 16.47 11.24 4.65
CA LEU A 452 16.04 11.81 5.94
C LEU A 452 15.55 13.26 5.83
N TYR A 453 16.00 14.02 4.82
CA TYR A 453 15.63 15.42 4.62
C TYR A 453 14.56 15.65 3.53
N SER A 454 14.28 14.66 2.68
CA SER A 454 13.47 14.87 1.47
C SER A 454 12.49 13.76 1.12
N ASP A 455 12.41 12.69 1.94
CA ASP A 455 11.57 11.50 1.71
C ASP A 455 11.82 10.79 0.36
N ASN A 456 12.91 11.14 -0.33
CA ASN A 456 13.30 10.60 -1.61
C ASN A 456 14.70 9.97 -1.52
N VAL A 457 14.87 8.85 -2.20
CA VAL A 457 16.14 8.11 -2.29
C VAL A 457 16.71 8.30 -3.68
N ASP A 458 17.41 9.40 -3.95
CA ASP A 458 17.93 9.65 -5.29
C ASP A 458 19.24 8.88 -5.54
N MET A 459 19.17 7.93 -6.48
CA MET A 459 20.25 7.04 -6.93
C MET A 459 20.43 7.24 -8.44
N PRO A 460 21.46 7.97 -8.90
CA PRO A 460 21.60 8.37 -10.31
C PRO A 460 21.85 7.19 -11.25
N ASP A 461 22.51 6.13 -10.76
CA ASP A 461 22.68 4.85 -11.45
C ASP A 461 22.17 3.73 -10.56
N TYR A 462 21.44 2.77 -11.13
CA TYR A 462 21.03 1.56 -10.40
C TYR A 462 22.27 0.73 -10.09
N ASP A 463 22.83 0.94 -8.90
CA ASP A 463 23.92 0.16 -8.36
C ASP A 463 23.37 -0.80 -7.27
N PRO A 464 23.45 -2.13 -7.50
CA PRO A 464 23.05 -3.13 -6.52
C PRO A 464 23.76 -2.97 -5.18
N SER A 465 25.03 -2.56 -5.17
CA SER A 465 25.80 -2.43 -3.91
C SER A 465 25.27 -1.28 -3.05
N THR A 466 24.90 -0.17 -3.67
CA THR A 466 24.29 0.95 -2.94
C THR A 466 22.88 0.62 -2.44
N CYS A 467 22.09 -0.13 -3.21
CA CYS A 467 20.77 -0.60 -2.74
C CYS A 467 20.90 -1.52 -1.51
N GLN A 468 21.91 -2.40 -1.51
CA GLN A 468 22.24 -3.27 -0.36
C GLN A 468 22.58 -2.46 0.89
N HIS A 469 23.53 -1.52 0.77
CA HIS A 469 23.91 -0.65 1.88
C HIS A 469 22.72 0.18 2.41
N LEU A 470 21.87 0.70 1.52
CA LEU A 470 20.70 1.48 1.92
C LEU A 470 19.65 0.65 2.66
N VAL A 471 19.40 -0.60 2.26
CA VAL A 471 18.50 -1.51 2.99
C VAL A 471 19.09 -1.84 4.36
N HIS A 472 20.39 -2.10 4.46
CA HIS A 472 21.03 -2.36 5.75
C HIS A 472 20.92 -1.15 6.69
N LEU A 473 21.12 0.07 6.17
CA LEU A 473 20.91 1.31 6.92
C LEU A 473 19.44 1.48 7.33
N ALA A 474 18.50 1.18 6.44
CA ALA A 474 17.07 1.26 6.70
C ALA A 474 16.63 0.29 7.80
N LEU A 475 17.06 -0.96 7.74
CA LEU A 475 16.77 -1.98 8.76
C LEU A 475 17.47 -1.67 10.09
N TYR A 476 18.70 -1.14 10.06
CA TYR A 476 19.42 -0.77 11.27
C TYR A 476 18.79 0.42 11.99
N PHE A 477 18.31 1.43 11.26
CA PHE A 477 17.66 2.61 11.84
C PHE A 477 16.13 2.50 11.95
N ASP A 478 15.56 1.33 11.64
CA ASP A 478 14.12 1.05 11.74
C ASP A 478 13.27 2.00 10.88
N LEU A 479 13.61 2.08 9.59
CA LEU A 479 12.99 2.96 8.59
C LEU A 479 12.24 2.11 7.54
N PRO A 480 11.02 1.62 7.83
CA PRO A 480 10.29 0.71 6.94
C PRO A 480 9.91 1.33 5.59
N HIS A 481 9.66 2.65 5.56
CA HIS A 481 9.35 3.36 4.31
C HIS A 481 10.54 3.41 3.35
N LEU A 482 11.77 3.56 3.87
CA LEU A 482 12.98 3.52 3.06
C LEU A 482 13.15 2.14 2.42
N VAL A 483 12.84 1.06 3.16
CA VAL A 483 12.86 -0.31 2.63
C VAL A 483 11.90 -0.45 1.44
N SER A 484 10.65 -0.02 1.60
CA SER A 484 9.64 -0.11 0.53
C SER A 484 10.01 0.69 -0.73
N LEU A 485 10.58 1.90 -0.58
CA LEU A 485 11.05 2.70 -1.71
C LEU A 485 12.20 2.00 -2.47
N ILE A 486 13.11 1.36 -1.75
CA ILE A 486 14.20 0.60 -2.38
C ILE A 486 13.66 -0.66 -3.06
N GLU A 487 12.73 -1.39 -2.44
CA GLU A 487 12.05 -2.54 -3.07
C GLU A 487 11.37 -2.15 -4.37
N MET A 488 10.65 -1.01 -4.39
CA MET A 488 10.03 -0.48 -5.60
C MET A 488 11.08 -0.17 -6.68
N LYS A 489 12.16 0.54 -6.35
CA LYS A 489 13.22 0.89 -7.32
C LYS A 489 13.97 -0.34 -7.84
N CYS A 490 14.23 -1.33 -6.98
CA CYS A 490 14.82 -2.60 -7.40
C CYS A 490 13.88 -3.38 -8.32
N SER A 491 12.57 -3.36 -8.05
CA SER A 491 11.57 -4.03 -8.88
C SER A 491 11.42 -3.42 -10.28
N GLN A 492 11.54 -2.08 -10.39
CA GLN A 492 11.45 -1.36 -11.67
C GLN A 492 12.67 -1.59 -12.58
N ASN A 493 13.83 -1.89 -11.99
CA ASN A 493 15.09 -2.08 -12.71
C ASN A 493 15.48 -3.57 -12.87
N LEU A 494 14.52 -4.50 -12.74
CA LEU A 494 14.76 -5.92 -12.96
C LEU A 494 15.13 -6.20 -14.42
N SER A 495 16.21 -6.97 -14.61
CA SER A 495 16.71 -7.43 -15.89
C SER A 495 17.11 -8.91 -15.80
N ILE A 496 17.26 -9.57 -16.94
CA ILE A 496 17.69 -10.99 -16.99
C ILE A 496 19.07 -11.17 -16.33
N GLN A 497 19.93 -10.16 -16.38
CA GLN A 497 21.29 -10.21 -15.83
C GLN A 497 21.33 -10.01 -14.31
N ASN A 498 20.45 -9.18 -13.74
CA ASN A 498 20.47 -8.82 -12.32
C ASN A 498 19.44 -9.58 -11.47
N VAL A 499 18.42 -10.23 -12.05
CA VAL A 499 17.33 -10.88 -11.29
C VAL A 499 17.84 -11.93 -10.30
N ARG A 500 18.96 -12.59 -10.58
CA ARG A 500 19.60 -13.54 -9.66
C ARG A 500 20.22 -12.85 -8.44
N SER A 501 20.98 -11.77 -8.63
CA SER A 501 21.61 -11.07 -7.51
C SER A 501 20.55 -10.38 -6.65
N VAL A 502 19.53 -9.79 -7.28
CA VAL A 502 18.42 -9.11 -6.60
C VAL A 502 17.53 -10.09 -5.84
N SER A 503 17.25 -11.29 -6.39
CA SER A 503 16.48 -12.32 -5.67
C SER A 503 17.24 -12.90 -4.48
N ASN A 504 18.53 -13.20 -4.64
CA ASN A 504 19.37 -13.63 -3.52
C ASN A 504 19.46 -12.57 -2.42
N PHE A 505 19.62 -11.30 -2.82
CA PHE A 505 19.62 -10.17 -1.89
C PHE A 505 18.28 -10.02 -1.16
N ALA A 506 17.16 -10.13 -1.89
CA ALA A 506 15.82 -10.08 -1.32
C ALA A 506 15.58 -11.23 -0.32
N LEU A 507 16.06 -12.42 -0.65
CA LEU A 507 15.97 -13.60 0.22
C LEU A 507 16.81 -13.43 1.49
N GLN A 508 18.05 -12.96 1.36
CA GLN A 508 18.96 -12.71 2.49
C GLN A 508 18.38 -11.69 3.48
N ASN A 509 17.69 -10.66 2.97
CA ASN A 509 17.14 -9.57 3.77
C ASN A 509 15.62 -9.71 4.06
N GLN A 510 15.02 -10.86 3.74
CA GLN A 510 13.58 -11.14 3.94
C GLN A 510 12.63 -10.12 3.28
N LEU A 511 13.03 -9.58 2.12
CA LEU A 511 12.29 -8.60 1.33
C LEU A 511 11.24 -9.27 0.44
N HIS A 512 10.08 -9.59 1.01
CA HIS A 512 9.04 -10.39 0.36
C HIS A 512 8.40 -9.72 -0.87
N GLN A 513 8.25 -8.38 -0.88
CA GLN A 513 7.64 -7.68 -2.01
C GLN A 513 8.59 -7.69 -3.21
N LEU A 514 9.88 -7.45 -2.97
CA LEU A 514 10.90 -7.54 -4.01
C LEU A 514 11.03 -8.97 -4.55
N LEU A 515 10.97 -9.98 -3.69
CA LEU A 515 11.00 -11.39 -4.10
C LEU A 515 9.78 -11.77 -4.96
N SER A 516 8.59 -11.29 -4.60
CA SER A 516 7.37 -11.43 -5.43
C SER A 516 7.52 -10.79 -6.81
N SER A 517 8.12 -9.60 -6.88
CA SER A 517 8.38 -8.89 -8.14
C SER A 517 9.42 -9.63 -9.00
N CYS A 518 10.49 -10.15 -8.40
CA CYS A 518 11.47 -11.02 -9.06
C CYS A 518 10.81 -12.28 -9.66
N LEU A 519 9.92 -12.93 -8.90
CA LEU A 519 9.18 -14.12 -9.36
C LEU A 519 8.24 -13.80 -10.53
N ARG A 520 7.48 -12.70 -10.44
CA ARG A 520 6.62 -12.23 -11.54
C ARG A 520 7.42 -11.95 -12.81
N TYR A 521 8.57 -11.28 -12.68
CA TYR A 521 9.49 -11.02 -13.78
C TYR A 521 9.99 -12.34 -14.42
N LEU A 522 10.41 -13.32 -13.62
CA LEU A 522 10.86 -14.63 -14.09
C LEU A 522 9.75 -15.41 -14.82
N ILE A 523 8.50 -15.33 -14.34
CA ILE A 523 7.35 -15.99 -14.96
C ILE A 523 7.02 -15.35 -16.31
N MET A 524 7.00 -14.01 -16.40
CA MET A 524 6.72 -13.29 -17.64
C MET A 524 7.79 -13.54 -18.72
N HIS A 525 9.06 -13.68 -18.33
CA HIS A 525 10.18 -13.88 -19.27
C HIS A 525 10.60 -15.35 -19.45
N ARG A 526 9.76 -16.32 -19.04
CA ARG A 526 10.02 -17.77 -19.09
C ARG A 526 10.41 -18.29 -20.49
N GLY A 527 9.86 -17.69 -21.56
CA GLY A 527 10.18 -18.06 -22.94
C GLY A 527 11.61 -17.69 -23.37
N VAL A 528 12.09 -16.52 -22.94
CA VAL A 528 13.46 -16.04 -23.23
C VAL A 528 14.49 -16.83 -22.41
N ILE A 529 14.18 -17.13 -21.15
CA ILE A 529 15.00 -17.97 -20.26
C ILE A 529 15.15 -19.40 -20.81
N GLY A 530 14.12 -19.92 -21.49
CA GLY A 530 14.16 -21.22 -22.15
C GLY A 530 15.06 -21.28 -23.40
N SER A 531 15.29 -20.14 -24.07
CA SER A 531 16.12 -20.04 -25.29
C SER A 531 17.62 -19.84 -25.03
N LEU A 532 18.00 -19.46 -23.81
CA LEU A 532 19.39 -19.27 -23.40
C LEU A 532 20.00 -20.63 -23.03
N GLN A 533 20.59 -21.32 -24.02
CA GLN A 533 21.42 -22.50 -23.77
C GLN A 533 22.66 -22.10 -22.96
N GLY A 534 22.72 -22.49 -21.68
CA GLY A 534 24.00 -22.55 -20.97
C GLY A 534 24.02 -22.15 -19.49
N CYS A 535 23.02 -21.47 -18.94
CA CYS A 535 23.11 -21.03 -17.55
C CYS A 535 21.81 -21.21 -16.75
N TYR A 536 21.98 -21.66 -15.50
CA TYR A 536 21.05 -21.61 -14.36
C TYR A 536 20.14 -22.84 -14.07
N PRO A 537 20.72 -23.98 -13.65
CA PRO A 537 20.02 -25.01 -12.86
C PRO A 537 19.35 -24.46 -11.58
N SER A 538 19.88 -23.37 -11.02
CA SER A 538 19.42 -22.73 -9.78
C SER A 538 18.11 -21.93 -9.91
N ILE A 539 17.76 -21.42 -11.10
CA ILE A 539 16.46 -20.75 -11.32
C ILE A 539 15.32 -21.79 -11.37
N ARG A 540 15.60 -23.01 -11.87
CA ARG A 540 14.65 -24.14 -11.80
C ARG A 540 14.41 -24.60 -10.35
N TYR A 541 15.42 -24.50 -9.49
CA TYR A 541 15.32 -24.83 -8.07
C TYR A 541 14.45 -23.82 -7.29
N LEU A 542 14.63 -22.52 -7.54
CA LEU A 542 13.75 -21.44 -7.04
C LEU A 542 12.28 -21.64 -7.47
N LEU A 543 12.05 -22.07 -8.72
CA LEU A 543 10.72 -22.36 -9.25
C LEU A 543 10.09 -23.65 -8.68
N SER A 544 10.86 -24.59 -8.13
CA SER A 544 10.35 -25.88 -7.64
C SER A 544 10.07 -25.94 -6.13
N GLU A 545 10.79 -25.16 -5.31
CA GLU A 545 10.60 -25.18 -3.85
C GLU A 545 9.79 -24.00 -3.30
N GLU A 546 9.87 -22.79 -3.89
CA GLU A 546 9.23 -21.59 -3.28
C GLU A 546 7.77 -21.35 -3.69
N LEU A 547 7.27 -22.01 -4.73
CA LEU A 547 5.85 -21.98 -5.09
C LEU A 547 4.93 -22.71 -4.08
N LYS A 548 5.50 -23.35 -3.05
CA LYS A 548 4.75 -23.85 -1.88
C LYS A 548 4.63 -22.84 -0.73
N GLY A 549 5.42 -21.76 -0.74
CA GLY A 549 5.52 -20.81 0.39
C GLY A 549 5.11 -19.37 0.09
N CYS A 550 4.95 -18.98 -1.17
CA CYS A 550 4.74 -17.59 -1.57
C CYS A 550 3.46 -17.38 -2.38
N THR A 551 2.29 -17.65 -1.78
CA THR A 551 1.03 -17.00 -2.17
C THR A 551 0.20 -16.76 -0.91
N TYR A 552 -0.64 -15.72 -0.93
CA TYR A 552 -1.57 -15.24 0.11
C TYR A 552 -1.11 -14.07 0.99
N THR A 553 -1.11 -12.89 0.35
CA THR A 553 -1.56 -11.61 0.92
C THR A 553 -3.07 -11.48 0.69
N GLN A 554 -3.89 -11.89 1.67
CA GLN A 554 -5.27 -11.41 1.95
C GLN A 554 -5.94 -12.36 2.95
N GLY A 555 -6.33 -11.86 4.12
CA GLY A 555 -7.07 -12.59 5.16
C GLY A 555 -6.21 -13.38 6.15
N ILE A 556 -6.60 -13.35 7.43
CA ILE A 556 -6.18 -14.33 8.44
C ILE A 556 -6.39 -15.73 7.83
N LEU A 557 -5.43 -16.64 7.94
CA LEU A 557 -5.41 -17.89 7.17
C LEU A 557 -6.68 -18.74 7.41
N GLU A 558 -7.33 -19.18 6.33
CA GLU A 558 -8.35 -20.23 6.35
C GLU A 558 -7.74 -21.50 6.97
N CYS A 559 -7.91 -21.70 8.29
CA CYS A 559 -7.32 -22.84 8.99
C CYS A 559 -8.14 -23.35 10.19
N TYR A 560 -7.98 -24.63 10.50
CA TYR A 560 -8.57 -25.26 11.68
C TYR A 560 -7.56 -26.16 12.41
N GLY A 561 -7.85 -26.49 13.68
CA GLY A 561 -6.99 -27.34 14.50
C GLY A 561 -5.62 -26.71 14.81
N HIS A 562 -5.53 -25.38 14.73
CA HIS A 562 -4.36 -24.59 15.11
C HIS A 562 -4.30 -24.42 16.62
N LEU A 563 -3.09 -24.25 17.15
CA LEU A 563 -2.89 -23.88 18.53
C LEU A 563 -3.09 -22.37 18.68
N CYS A 564 -3.83 -21.96 19.71
CA CYS A 564 -4.16 -20.56 19.98
C CYS A 564 -3.71 -20.20 21.40
N ILE A 565 -2.88 -19.18 21.52
CA ILE A 565 -2.27 -18.73 22.77
C ILE A 565 -2.49 -17.22 22.91
N VAL A 566 -2.77 -16.74 24.12
CA VAL A 566 -2.67 -15.31 24.46
C VAL A 566 -1.48 -15.15 25.38
N ASP A 567 -0.48 -14.38 24.97
CA ASP A 567 0.74 -14.18 25.75
C ASP A 567 0.60 -13.09 26.83
N SER A 568 1.62 -12.95 27.68
CA SER A 568 1.64 -11.93 28.73
C SER A 568 1.65 -10.49 28.22
N LEU A 569 1.91 -10.28 26.92
CA LEU A 569 1.91 -8.97 26.27
C LEU A 569 0.57 -8.69 25.56
N HIS A 570 -0.46 -9.49 25.85
CA HIS A 570 -1.80 -9.35 25.27
C HIS A 570 -1.84 -9.58 23.75
N ARG A 571 -0.91 -10.36 23.22
CA ARG A 571 -0.88 -10.74 21.81
C ARG A 571 -1.51 -12.11 21.63
N LEU A 572 -2.35 -12.23 20.61
CA LEU A 572 -2.93 -13.50 20.17
C LEU A 572 -1.97 -14.19 19.19
N VAL A 573 -1.48 -15.35 19.58
CA VAL A 573 -0.47 -16.14 18.86
C VAL A 573 -1.12 -17.40 18.30
N LEU A 574 -1.12 -17.55 16.97
CA LEU A 574 -1.66 -18.72 16.27
C LEU A 574 -0.52 -19.54 15.65
N ILE A 575 -0.48 -20.82 15.99
CA ILE A 575 0.61 -21.75 15.63
C ILE A 575 0.03 -22.99 14.95
N GLY A 576 0.54 -23.31 13.76
CA GLY A 576 0.18 -24.54 13.03
C GLY A 576 -1.26 -24.56 12.52
N GLY A 577 -1.81 -25.76 12.33
CA GLY A 577 -3.15 -25.99 11.77
C GLY A 577 -3.15 -26.56 10.35
N ILE A 578 -4.33 -26.90 9.85
CA ILE A 578 -4.56 -27.38 8.48
C ILE A 578 -5.22 -26.25 7.67
N CYS A 579 -4.68 -25.98 6.48
CA CYS A 579 -5.31 -25.14 5.47
C CYS A 579 -5.73 -26.00 4.25
N HIS A 580 -6.86 -25.69 3.64
CA HIS A 580 -7.30 -26.39 2.43
C HIS A 580 -6.78 -25.67 1.18
N SER A 581 -5.98 -26.35 0.36
CA SER A 581 -5.77 -25.96 -1.03
C SER A 581 -6.78 -26.69 -1.91
N THR A 582 -7.08 -26.15 -3.09
CA THR A 582 -8.03 -26.71 -4.08
C THR A 582 -7.69 -28.13 -4.56
N ILE A 583 -6.53 -28.69 -4.15
CA ILE A 583 -6.03 -29.98 -4.64
C ILE A 583 -5.70 -30.96 -3.47
N HIS A 584 -5.25 -30.50 -2.29
CA HIS A 584 -5.05 -31.34 -1.08
C HIS A 584 -4.98 -30.52 0.24
N PRO A 585 -5.27 -31.13 1.42
CA PRO A 585 -5.05 -30.48 2.72
C PRO A 585 -3.55 -30.22 2.94
N SER A 586 -3.18 -28.96 3.17
CA SER A 586 -1.81 -28.51 3.42
C SER A 586 -1.63 -28.17 4.90
N TYR A 587 -0.47 -28.50 5.45
CA TYR A 587 -0.16 -28.28 6.87
C TYR A 587 0.60 -26.97 7.03
N ILE A 588 0.18 -26.13 7.97
CA ILE A 588 0.87 -24.89 8.30
C ILE A 588 2.12 -25.24 9.11
N SER A 589 3.29 -24.85 8.60
CA SER A 589 4.55 -25.10 9.28
C SER A 589 4.62 -24.29 10.58
N PRO A 590 4.95 -24.92 11.73
CA PRO A 590 5.18 -24.23 13.00
C PRO A 590 6.35 -23.23 12.96
N LYS A 591 7.14 -23.21 11.88
CA LYS A 591 8.16 -22.19 11.60
C LYS A 591 7.58 -20.80 11.41
N HIS A 592 6.30 -20.72 11.08
CA HIS A 592 5.59 -19.48 10.83
C HIS A 592 4.45 -19.37 11.84
N VAL A 593 4.52 -18.34 12.67
CA VAL A 593 3.55 -18.04 13.71
C VAL A 593 2.87 -16.73 13.37
N LEU A 594 1.55 -16.68 13.50
CA LEU A 594 0.80 -15.45 13.30
C LEU A 594 0.59 -14.79 14.67
N VAL A 595 0.98 -13.52 14.79
CA VAL A 595 0.89 -12.73 16.00
C VAL A 595 -0.04 -11.56 15.74
N LEU A 596 -1.18 -11.54 16.41
CA LEU A 596 -2.19 -10.51 16.36
C LEU A 596 -2.07 -9.67 17.62
N ASP A 597 -1.71 -8.40 17.44
CA ASP A 597 -1.74 -7.43 18.53
C ASP A 597 -3.20 -7.01 18.78
N MET A 598 -3.70 -7.31 19.98
CA MET A 598 -5.10 -7.04 20.36
C MET A 598 -5.37 -5.56 20.59
N GLU A 599 -4.35 -4.72 20.80
CA GLU A 599 -4.48 -3.27 20.92
C GLU A 599 -4.35 -2.57 19.57
N ALA A 600 -3.41 -3.03 18.73
CA ALA A 600 -3.11 -2.39 17.45
C ALA A 600 -3.90 -2.95 16.25
N SER A 601 -4.70 -4.00 16.44
CA SER A 601 -5.51 -4.64 15.36
C SER A 601 -4.70 -5.10 14.14
N LEU A 602 -3.39 -5.32 14.31
CA LEU A 602 -2.46 -5.66 13.25
C LEU A 602 -2.00 -7.12 13.41
N GLY A 603 -2.14 -7.91 12.35
CA GLY A 603 -1.60 -9.27 12.26
C GLY A 603 -0.22 -9.28 11.61
N THR A 604 0.77 -9.85 12.29
CA THR A 604 2.15 -9.98 11.79
C THR A 604 2.57 -11.44 11.74
N LYS A 605 3.19 -11.83 10.63
CA LYS A 605 3.79 -13.16 10.51
C LYS A 605 5.20 -13.12 11.10
N VAL A 606 5.45 -13.93 12.12
CA VAL A 606 6.74 -14.04 12.79
C VAL A 606 7.34 -15.41 12.52
N ASN A 607 8.64 -15.45 12.20
CA ASN A 607 9.37 -16.69 12.01
C ASN A 607 9.92 -17.19 13.34
N THR A 608 9.78 -18.48 13.61
CA THR A 608 10.32 -19.09 14.84
C THR A 608 11.70 -19.70 14.62
N THR A 609 12.52 -19.71 15.65
CA THR A 609 13.87 -20.29 15.64
C THR A 609 13.97 -21.56 16.51
N GLY A 610 15.09 -22.29 16.44
CA GLY A 610 15.34 -23.48 17.28
C GLY A 610 14.78 -24.80 16.74
N ASP A 611 14.47 -25.74 17.64
CA ASP A 611 14.07 -27.13 17.33
C ASP A 611 12.61 -27.21 16.87
N CYS A 612 12.30 -26.56 15.75
CA CYS A 612 10.93 -26.44 15.27
C CYS A 612 10.36 -27.79 14.80
N PRO A 613 9.18 -28.20 15.28
CA PRO A 613 8.51 -29.41 14.81
C PRO A 613 8.06 -29.30 13.34
N SER A 614 7.89 -30.45 12.68
CA SER A 614 7.44 -30.52 11.29
C SER A 614 5.95 -30.19 11.11
N SER A 615 5.11 -30.47 12.11
CA SER A 615 3.67 -30.19 12.14
C SER A 615 3.13 -30.20 13.57
N LEU A 616 2.15 -29.32 13.87
CA LEU A 616 1.48 -29.21 15.18
C LEU A 616 -0.05 -29.12 15.01
N VAL A 617 -0.65 -30.11 14.35
CA VAL A 617 -2.10 -30.15 14.19
C VAL A 617 -2.74 -30.96 15.32
N PHE A 618 -3.79 -30.40 15.94
CA PHE A 618 -4.47 -30.99 17.09
C PHE A 618 -3.51 -31.37 18.23
N SER A 619 -2.42 -30.59 18.38
CA SER A 619 -1.56 -30.60 19.55
C SER A 619 -2.24 -29.87 20.71
N ALA A 620 -1.78 -30.12 21.92
CA ALA A 620 -2.18 -29.36 23.09
C ALA A 620 -0.99 -28.54 23.58
N ALA A 621 -1.26 -27.34 24.10
CA ALA A 621 -0.26 -26.55 24.78
C ALA A 621 -0.77 -25.98 26.08
N CYS A 622 0.15 -25.77 27.01
CA CYS A 622 -0.17 -25.19 28.32
C CYS A 622 0.99 -24.30 28.79
N ALA A 623 0.65 -23.17 29.41
CA ALA A 623 1.61 -22.22 29.94
C ALA A 623 2.31 -22.75 31.20
N ILE A 624 3.65 -22.71 31.22
CA ILE A 624 4.46 -22.95 32.43
C ILE A 624 4.66 -21.65 33.21
N ASP A 625 4.82 -20.55 32.50
CA ASP A 625 4.91 -19.21 33.07
C ASP A 625 4.34 -18.19 32.07
N ALA A 626 4.59 -16.91 32.32
CA ALA A 626 4.07 -15.82 31.50
C ALA A 626 4.42 -15.94 30.01
N VAL A 627 5.53 -16.61 29.65
CA VAL A 627 6.06 -16.58 28.28
C VAL A 627 6.49 -17.92 27.71
N ARG A 628 6.64 -18.95 28.54
CA ARG A 628 7.03 -20.30 28.14
C ARG A 628 5.84 -21.25 28.18
N TYR A 629 5.69 -22.02 27.10
CA TYR A 629 4.59 -22.97 26.89
C TYR A 629 5.15 -24.36 26.62
N ILE A 630 4.60 -25.38 27.29
CA ILE A 630 4.80 -26.77 26.88
C ILE A 630 3.81 -27.10 25.78
N VAL A 631 4.31 -27.69 24.71
CA VAL A 631 3.54 -28.24 23.61
C VAL A 631 3.85 -29.72 23.51
N CYS A 632 2.81 -30.56 23.48
CA CYS A 632 2.96 -32.01 23.31
C CYS A 632 1.92 -32.58 22.34
N GLY A 633 2.28 -33.70 21.73
CA GLY A 633 1.42 -34.41 20.78
C GLY A 633 1.12 -33.60 19.51
N GLY A 634 0.02 -33.97 18.85
CA GLY A 634 -0.27 -33.49 17.50
C GLY A 634 0.56 -34.24 16.45
N GLY A 635 0.32 -34.00 15.16
CA GLY A 635 1.12 -34.66 14.12
C GLY A 635 0.55 -34.59 12.71
N HIS A 636 1.30 -35.16 11.76
CA HIS A 636 0.86 -35.35 10.38
C HIS A 636 0.04 -36.64 10.26
N SER A 637 -0.76 -36.79 9.20
CA SER A 637 -1.75 -37.87 8.97
C SER A 637 -1.25 -39.34 9.02
N GLN A 638 -0.02 -39.62 9.47
CA GLN A 638 0.55 -40.96 9.65
C GLN A 638 1.55 -41.09 10.84
N GLN A 639 1.93 -39.98 11.50
CA GLN A 639 2.93 -40.00 12.59
C GLN A 639 2.52 -39.02 13.70
N PRO A 640 2.04 -39.51 14.86
CA PRO A 640 1.89 -38.67 16.03
C PRO A 640 3.27 -38.23 16.54
N ASN A 641 3.35 -37.01 17.06
CA ASN A 641 4.56 -36.45 17.66
C ASN A 641 4.64 -36.89 19.12
N ASP A 642 5.75 -37.53 19.48
CA ASP A 642 6.02 -38.00 20.85
C ASP A 642 6.91 -37.01 21.62
N ASP A 643 7.40 -35.96 20.94
CA ASP A 643 8.32 -35.00 21.53
C ASP A 643 7.60 -34.00 22.44
N LEU A 644 8.26 -33.72 23.56
CA LEU A 644 7.90 -32.64 24.47
C LEU A 644 8.66 -31.37 24.06
N LEU A 645 7.93 -30.34 23.67
CA LEU A 645 8.50 -29.12 23.12
C LEU A 645 8.22 -27.94 24.06
N LEU A 646 9.22 -27.08 24.20
CA LEU A 646 9.10 -25.79 24.86
C LEU A 646 9.04 -24.69 23.80
N PHE A 647 8.02 -23.85 23.88
CA PHE A 647 7.86 -22.65 23.05
C PHE A 647 8.01 -21.40 23.90
N ASP A 648 8.98 -20.54 23.55
CA ASP A 648 9.15 -19.22 24.14
C ASP A 648 8.47 -18.16 23.24
N SER A 649 7.45 -17.49 23.77
CA SER A 649 6.67 -16.47 23.07
C SER A 649 7.34 -15.09 22.98
N ARG A 650 8.42 -14.83 23.75
CA ARG A 650 9.21 -13.59 23.63
C ARG A 650 10.20 -13.69 22.48
N GLU A 651 10.92 -14.80 22.42
CA GLU A 651 11.95 -15.04 21.41
C GLU A 651 11.43 -15.76 20.16
N PHE A 652 10.18 -16.23 20.19
CA PHE A 652 9.61 -17.12 19.17
C PHE A 652 10.52 -18.32 18.91
N ARG A 653 10.96 -18.98 19.99
CA ARG A 653 11.97 -20.06 19.93
C ARG A 653 11.41 -21.39 20.41
N TRP A 654 11.70 -22.45 19.66
CA TRP A 654 11.42 -23.84 20.01
C TRP A 654 12.65 -24.49 20.64
N SER A 655 12.43 -25.31 21.66
CA SER A 655 13.47 -26.14 22.27
C SER A 655 12.89 -27.51 22.62
N LYS A 656 13.60 -28.58 22.26
CA LYS A 656 13.23 -29.92 22.71
C LYS A 656 13.59 -30.09 24.18
N VAL A 657 12.69 -30.68 24.97
CA VAL A 657 12.92 -30.91 26.40
C VAL A 657 13.15 -32.38 26.68
N ASP A 658 14.29 -32.70 27.27
CA ASP A 658 14.60 -34.05 27.74
C ASP A 658 13.91 -34.34 29.08
N VAL A 659 13.24 -35.49 29.16
CA VAL A 659 12.53 -35.97 30.35
C VAL A 659 13.43 -36.94 31.13
N VAL A 660 13.49 -36.78 32.45
CA VAL A 660 14.49 -37.44 33.32
C VAL A 660 14.12 -38.86 33.73
N SER A 661 12.84 -39.23 33.76
CA SER A 661 12.40 -40.60 34.03
C SER A 661 11.13 -40.97 33.27
N THR A 662 11.06 -42.19 32.75
CA THR A 662 9.88 -42.76 32.07
C THR A 662 9.48 -44.05 32.77
N SER A 663 8.90 -43.94 33.96
CA SER A 663 8.19 -45.09 34.55
C SER A 663 6.97 -45.50 33.71
N SER A 664 6.42 -44.58 32.89
CA SER A 664 5.42 -44.86 31.84
C SER A 664 5.57 -43.90 30.65
N PRO A 665 5.91 -44.36 29.44
CA PRO A 665 6.00 -43.49 28.27
C PRO A 665 4.60 -43.04 27.80
N VAL A 666 4.40 -41.73 27.65
CA VAL A 666 3.18 -41.19 27.03
C VAL A 666 3.24 -41.47 25.53
N LEU A 667 2.28 -42.27 25.04
CA LEU A 667 2.18 -42.60 23.62
C LEU A 667 1.71 -41.41 22.79
N GLY A 668 2.19 -41.34 21.55
CA GLY A 668 1.79 -40.37 20.54
C GLY A 668 0.29 -40.31 20.32
N ARG A 669 -0.25 -39.10 20.40
CA ARG A 669 -1.69 -38.83 20.37
C ARG A 669 -2.03 -37.47 19.81
N VAL A 670 -3.24 -37.35 19.25
CA VAL A 670 -3.82 -36.11 18.76
C VAL A 670 -5.19 -35.86 19.41
N GLY A 671 -5.60 -34.59 19.50
CA GLY A 671 -6.90 -34.23 20.06
C GLY A 671 -7.08 -34.60 21.54
N HIS A 672 -5.97 -34.66 22.28
CA HIS A 672 -5.94 -34.77 23.74
C HIS A 672 -6.02 -33.36 24.35
N SER A 673 -6.28 -33.28 25.66
CA SER A 673 -6.21 -32.03 26.39
C SER A 673 -4.99 -31.97 27.29
N LEU A 674 -4.38 -30.79 27.40
CA LEU A 674 -3.32 -30.48 28.36
C LEU A 674 -3.74 -29.26 29.17
N THR A 675 -3.79 -29.39 30.49
CA THR A 675 -4.19 -28.31 31.41
C THR A 675 -3.23 -28.24 32.59
N ARG A 676 -3.24 -27.12 33.33
CA ARG A 676 -2.36 -26.93 34.49
C ARG A 676 -3.13 -27.00 35.80
N ASP A 677 -2.52 -27.62 36.80
CA ASP A 677 -2.99 -27.53 38.17
C ASP A 677 -2.76 -26.09 38.69
N MET A 678 -3.85 -25.41 39.00
CA MET A 678 -3.88 -24.01 39.43
C MET A 678 -3.76 -23.84 40.95
N SER A 679 -3.56 -24.93 41.71
CA SER A 679 -3.31 -24.85 43.16
C SER A 679 -2.02 -24.05 43.45
N PRO A 680 -1.88 -23.44 44.65
CA PRO A 680 -0.67 -22.69 45.03
C PRO A 680 0.62 -23.53 45.03
N GLN A 681 0.48 -24.85 45.19
CA GLN A 681 1.56 -25.83 45.08
C GLN A 681 1.71 -26.39 43.64
N GLY A 682 0.87 -25.93 42.71
CA GLY A 682 0.64 -26.47 41.37
C GLY A 682 1.82 -26.30 40.42
N SER A 683 2.72 -27.27 40.48
CA SER A 683 3.83 -27.42 39.54
C SER A 683 3.61 -28.60 38.60
N ARG A 684 2.36 -28.97 38.26
CA ARG A 684 2.06 -30.12 37.40
C ARG A 684 1.10 -29.80 36.25
N LEU A 685 1.35 -30.38 35.08
CA LEU A 685 0.44 -30.35 33.93
C LEU A 685 -0.28 -31.70 33.83
N ILE A 686 -1.58 -31.67 33.54
CA ILE A 686 -2.44 -32.85 33.41
C ILE A 686 -2.79 -33.06 31.94
N LEU A 687 -2.45 -34.24 31.44
CA LEU A 687 -2.81 -34.72 30.12
C LEU A 687 -3.95 -35.74 30.24
N PHE A 688 -4.97 -35.60 29.39
CA PHE A 688 -6.09 -36.53 29.34
C PHE A 688 -6.56 -36.82 27.91
N GLY A 689 -6.83 -38.11 27.66
CA GLY A 689 -7.49 -38.59 26.46
C GLY A 689 -6.68 -38.48 25.17
N GLY A 690 -7.38 -38.37 24.04
CA GLY A 690 -6.83 -38.31 22.70
C GLY A 690 -6.87 -39.65 21.96
N CYS A 691 -6.32 -39.66 20.76
CA CYS A 691 -6.31 -40.84 19.90
C CYS A 691 -4.98 -40.99 19.18
N ASN A 692 -4.52 -42.22 19.02
CA ASN A 692 -3.44 -42.54 18.09
C ASN A 692 -4.02 -42.76 16.70
N VAL A 693 -3.74 -41.82 15.79
CA VAL A 693 -4.29 -41.81 14.43
C VAL A 693 -3.89 -43.08 13.64
N ARG A 694 -2.73 -43.66 13.93
CA ARG A 694 -2.22 -44.85 13.24
C ARG A 694 -2.92 -46.13 13.69
N THR A 695 -3.01 -46.36 15.01
CA THR A 695 -3.63 -47.56 15.57
C THR A 695 -5.15 -47.44 15.69
N LYS A 696 -5.69 -46.22 15.60
CA LYS A 696 -7.09 -45.86 15.89
C LYS A 696 -7.50 -46.19 17.33
N GLU A 697 -6.53 -46.29 18.23
CA GLU A 697 -6.78 -46.49 19.66
C GLU A 697 -7.09 -45.14 20.30
N TYR A 698 -8.24 -45.09 20.98
CA TYR A 698 -8.66 -43.94 21.78
C TYR A 698 -8.23 -44.17 23.22
N TYR A 699 -7.85 -43.10 23.91
CA TYR A 699 -7.37 -43.17 25.28
C TYR A 699 -8.32 -42.47 26.25
N ASN A 700 -8.34 -42.93 27.50
CA ASN A 700 -8.93 -42.28 28.68
C ASN A 700 -7.97 -42.28 29.87
N ASP A 701 -6.67 -42.44 29.59
CA ASP A 701 -5.61 -42.37 30.58
C ASP A 701 -5.38 -40.92 31.04
N VAL A 702 -4.87 -40.77 32.26
CA VAL A 702 -4.47 -39.50 32.84
C VAL A 702 -2.98 -39.54 33.13
N HIS A 703 -2.23 -38.58 32.62
CA HIS A 703 -0.79 -38.44 32.88
C HIS A 703 -0.50 -37.08 33.50
N CYS A 704 0.48 -37.02 34.40
CA CYS A 704 0.94 -35.80 35.06
C CYS A 704 2.39 -35.51 34.71
N LEU A 705 2.65 -34.32 34.16
CA LEU A 705 4.00 -33.80 33.97
C LEU A 705 4.36 -32.88 35.12
N ASN A 706 5.24 -33.34 36.01
CA ASN A 706 5.72 -32.57 37.15
C ASN A 706 6.86 -31.64 36.73
N ILE A 707 6.72 -30.37 37.09
CA ILE A 707 7.71 -29.30 36.95
C ILE A 707 8.44 -29.22 38.29
N THR A 708 9.66 -29.72 38.34
CA THR A 708 10.49 -29.70 39.55
C THR A 708 11.10 -28.30 39.77
N GLN A 709 11.59 -28.03 40.99
CA GLN A 709 12.22 -26.73 41.36
C GLN A 709 13.39 -26.31 40.45
N ASN A 710 14.01 -27.26 39.72
CA ASN A 710 15.11 -27.00 38.78
C ASN A 710 14.64 -26.89 37.31
N ASN A 711 13.36 -26.65 37.05
CA ASN A 711 12.74 -26.67 35.71
C ASN A 711 12.90 -28.01 34.96
N ARG A 712 13.19 -29.12 35.67
CA ARG A 712 13.18 -30.45 35.05
C ARG A 712 11.75 -30.97 35.01
N LEU A 713 11.40 -31.58 33.88
CA LEU A 713 10.09 -32.16 33.62
C LEU A 713 10.15 -33.67 33.83
N ASP A 714 9.18 -34.22 34.54
CA ASP A 714 9.11 -35.66 34.83
C ASP A 714 7.67 -36.18 34.68
N TRP A 715 7.50 -37.26 33.94
CA TRP A 715 6.18 -37.89 33.76
C TRP A 715 5.87 -38.79 34.94
N SER A 716 4.65 -38.66 35.46
CA SER A 716 4.10 -39.51 36.51
C SER A 716 2.69 -39.94 36.13
N CYS A 717 2.34 -41.18 36.48
CA CYS A 717 0.98 -41.69 36.35
C CYS A 717 0.32 -41.65 37.74
N PRO A 718 -0.57 -40.68 38.01
CA PRO A 718 -1.22 -40.58 39.31
C PRO A 718 -2.16 -41.77 39.54
N MET A 719 -2.35 -42.17 40.79
CA MET A 719 -3.41 -43.12 41.14
C MET A 719 -4.76 -42.45 40.86
N VAL A 720 -5.56 -43.03 39.97
CA VAL A 720 -6.89 -42.50 39.62
C VAL A 720 -7.99 -43.43 40.14
N LEU A 721 -8.90 -42.87 40.95
CA LEU A 721 -10.07 -43.53 41.51
C LEU A 721 -11.34 -43.12 40.78
N GLY A 722 -12.41 -43.89 40.95
CA GLY A 722 -13.71 -43.64 40.30
C GLY A 722 -13.80 -44.17 38.88
N THR A 723 -14.92 -43.91 38.23
CA THR A 723 -15.17 -44.35 36.85
C THR A 723 -14.69 -43.29 35.86
N PRO A 724 -13.64 -43.54 35.06
CA PRO A 724 -13.18 -42.57 34.07
C PRO A 724 -14.20 -42.39 32.94
N PRO A 725 -14.14 -41.26 32.21
CA PRO A 725 -14.90 -41.09 30.99
C PRO A 725 -14.54 -42.16 29.96
N LEU A 726 -15.45 -42.38 29.00
CA LEU A 726 -15.15 -43.19 27.83
C LEU A 726 -13.98 -42.59 27.04
N ALA A 727 -13.18 -43.46 26.43
CA ALA A 727 -12.01 -43.08 25.64
C ALA A 727 -12.41 -42.20 24.45
N CYS A 728 -11.86 -40.99 24.38
CA CYS A 728 -12.31 -40.00 23.40
C CYS A 728 -11.19 -39.05 22.99
N MET A 729 -11.40 -38.38 21.86
CA MET A 729 -10.61 -37.25 21.38
C MET A 729 -11.50 -36.05 21.11
N ALA A 730 -10.89 -34.87 20.98
CA ALA A 730 -11.59 -33.62 20.67
C ALA A 730 -12.73 -33.29 21.65
N HIS A 731 -12.57 -33.73 22.91
CA HIS A 731 -13.30 -33.23 24.07
C HIS A 731 -12.76 -31.85 24.47
N SER A 732 -13.50 -31.14 25.30
CA SER A 732 -12.97 -29.97 26.00
C SER A 732 -12.56 -30.37 27.42
N ALA A 733 -11.45 -29.80 27.90
CA ALA A 733 -11.05 -29.92 29.29
C ALA A 733 -10.58 -28.55 29.81
N THR A 734 -11.02 -28.18 31.00
CA THR A 734 -10.66 -26.91 31.61
C THR A 734 -10.41 -27.11 33.10
N THR A 735 -9.30 -26.58 33.61
CA THR A 735 -9.03 -26.60 35.04
C THR A 735 -9.70 -25.41 35.73
N VAL A 736 -10.36 -25.71 36.84
CA VAL A 736 -11.08 -24.74 37.67
C VAL A 736 -10.43 -24.78 39.05
N TYR A 737 -10.02 -23.61 39.54
CA TYR A 737 -9.56 -23.43 40.91
C TYR A 737 -10.64 -22.73 41.70
N THR A 738 -11.13 -23.38 42.75
CA THR A 738 -12.25 -22.88 43.52
C THR A 738 -12.28 -23.46 44.92
N LYS A 739 -13.19 -22.96 45.76
CA LYS A 739 -13.45 -23.52 47.06
C LYS A 739 -14.47 -24.65 46.98
N ASN A 740 -14.19 -25.74 47.68
CA ASN A 740 -15.12 -26.85 47.81
C ASN A 740 -16.27 -26.49 48.77
N SER A 741 -17.21 -27.42 48.99
CA SER A 741 -18.34 -27.23 49.92
C SER A 741 -17.96 -26.95 51.38
N PHE A 742 -16.69 -27.14 51.76
CA PHE A 742 -16.13 -26.89 53.09
C PHE A 742 -15.27 -25.61 53.15
N ASP A 743 -15.26 -24.81 52.08
CA ASP A 743 -14.47 -23.59 51.92
C ASP A 743 -12.95 -23.82 51.79
N ASP A 744 -12.51 -25.06 51.53
CA ASP A 744 -11.11 -25.38 51.22
C ASP A 744 -10.84 -25.17 49.74
N ASP A 745 -9.67 -24.61 49.43
CA ASP A 745 -9.21 -24.44 48.06
C ASP A 745 -8.94 -25.79 47.38
N CYS A 746 -9.51 -25.99 46.20
CA CYS A 746 -9.36 -27.20 45.41
C CYS A 746 -9.19 -26.87 43.92
N SER A 747 -8.44 -27.73 43.23
CA SER A 747 -8.17 -27.66 41.80
C SER A 747 -8.81 -28.88 41.15
N VAL A 748 -9.71 -28.67 40.19
CA VAL A 748 -10.41 -29.76 39.49
C VAL A 748 -10.32 -29.58 37.99
N MET A 749 -10.25 -30.67 37.23
CA MET A 749 -10.33 -30.63 35.77
C MET A 749 -11.73 -31.06 35.34
N VAL A 750 -12.43 -30.20 34.63
CA VAL A 750 -13.77 -30.46 34.09
C VAL A 750 -13.63 -30.87 32.63
N VAL A 751 -14.23 -32.01 32.28
CA VAL A 751 -14.19 -32.58 30.93
C VAL A 751 -15.61 -32.73 30.38
N PHE A 752 -15.81 -32.26 29.15
CA PHE A 752 -17.10 -32.35 28.47
C PHE A 752 -16.98 -32.84 27.03
N GLY A 753 -17.90 -33.74 26.65
CA GLY A 753 -18.07 -34.22 25.28
C GLY A 753 -16.89 -35.00 24.73
N GLY A 754 -16.71 -34.94 23.40
CA GLY A 754 -15.67 -35.68 22.67
C GLY A 754 -16.23 -36.84 21.83
N ALA A 755 -15.38 -37.42 20.98
CA ALA A 755 -15.74 -38.52 20.10
C ALA A 755 -14.81 -39.72 20.29
N GLY A 756 -15.40 -40.91 20.28
CA GLY A 756 -14.70 -42.19 20.31
C GLY A 756 -15.05 -43.04 19.08
N GLN A 757 -14.71 -44.32 19.12
CA GLN A 757 -15.01 -45.24 18.02
C GLN A 757 -16.52 -45.54 17.94
N GLY A 758 -17.21 -44.82 17.04
CA GLY A 758 -18.64 -45.04 16.76
C GLY A 758 -19.61 -44.35 17.71
N TYR A 759 -19.13 -43.44 18.57
CA TYR A 759 -19.97 -42.67 19.49
C TYR A 759 -19.45 -41.25 19.70
N VAL A 760 -20.36 -40.35 20.09
CA VAL A 760 -20.06 -38.97 20.51
C VAL A 760 -20.68 -38.77 21.89
N LEU A 761 -19.96 -38.10 22.78
CA LEU A 761 -20.32 -37.95 24.18
C LEU A 761 -21.04 -36.61 24.43
N SER A 762 -21.97 -36.62 25.38
CA SER A 762 -22.58 -35.45 26.02
C SER A 762 -22.33 -35.42 27.53
N THR A 763 -21.44 -36.30 28.03
CA THR A 763 -21.20 -36.47 29.46
C THR A 763 -20.28 -35.37 29.98
N LEU A 764 -20.63 -34.80 31.13
CA LEU A 764 -19.78 -33.92 31.94
C LEU A 764 -19.13 -34.75 33.05
N ASN A 765 -17.81 -34.66 33.19
CA ASN A 765 -17.06 -35.36 34.24
C ASN A 765 -16.09 -34.40 34.91
N ILE A 766 -15.89 -34.57 36.22
CA ILE A 766 -14.99 -33.78 37.04
C ILE A 766 -13.90 -34.70 37.58
N LEU A 767 -12.65 -34.34 37.32
CA LEU A 767 -11.48 -34.97 37.91
C LEU A 767 -11.02 -34.12 39.09
N HIS A 768 -11.24 -34.64 40.29
CA HIS A 768 -10.72 -34.05 41.52
C HIS A 768 -9.22 -34.35 41.62
N MET A 769 -8.40 -33.30 41.74
CA MET A 769 -6.95 -33.44 41.79
C MET A 769 -6.47 -33.18 43.23
N SER A 770 -5.97 -34.24 43.89
CA SER A 770 -5.29 -34.11 45.19
C SER A 770 -3.79 -34.37 45.02
N GLU A 771 -3.02 -34.18 46.10
CA GLU A 771 -1.58 -34.50 46.10
C GLU A 771 -1.31 -36.01 46.00
N THR A 772 -2.23 -36.85 46.49
CA THR A 772 -1.99 -38.31 46.64
C THR A 772 -2.69 -39.15 45.58
N TYR A 773 -3.91 -38.78 45.19
CA TYR A 773 -4.69 -39.48 44.17
C TYR A 773 -5.61 -38.52 43.42
N PHE A 774 -6.03 -38.93 42.24
CA PHE A 774 -7.09 -38.27 41.48
C PHE A 774 -8.38 -39.07 41.58
N ARG A 775 -9.53 -38.40 41.47
CA ARG A 775 -10.84 -39.07 41.53
C ARG A 775 -11.77 -38.52 40.46
N TRP A 776 -12.28 -39.40 39.61
CA TRP A 776 -13.37 -39.08 38.70
C TRP A 776 -14.71 -39.05 39.41
N GLU A 777 -15.52 -38.06 39.06
CA GLU A 777 -16.88 -37.89 39.51
C GLU A 777 -17.75 -37.39 38.36
N THR A 778 -18.94 -37.97 38.22
CA THR A 778 -19.98 -37.42 37.35
C THR A 778 -20.91 -36.56 38.21
N PRO A 779 -20.92 -35.22 38.02
CA PRO A 779 -21.76 -34.34 38.84
C PRO A 779 -23.24 -34.54 38.53
N GLU A 780 -24.09 -34.22 39.50
CA GLU A 780 -25.52 -34.08 39.25
C GLU A 780 -25.75 -32.85 38.37
N THR A 781 -26.52 -33.01 37.30
CA THR A 781 -26.75 -31.94 36.32
C THR A 781 -28.21 -31.51 36.28
N SER A 782 -28.45 -30.21 36.10
CA SER A 782 -29.79 -29.66 35.87
C SER A 782 -29.78 -28.57 34.80
N GLY A 783 -30.98 -28.10 34.42
CA GLY A 783 -31.14 -27.08 33.39
C GLY A 783 -31.06 -27.63 31.97
N ARG A 784 -30.73 -26.75 31.00
CA ARG A 784 -30.73 -27.09 29.57
C ARG A 784 -29.32 -27.43 29.11
N ALA A 785 -28.97 -28.71 29.16
CA ALA A 785 -27.66 -29.18 28.73
C ALA A 785 -27.51 -29.26 27.19
N PRO A 786 -26.29 -29.02 26.66
CA PRO A 786 -25.98 -29.27 25.26
C PRO A 786 -26.06 -30.77 24.90
N GLY A 787 -26.47 -31.06 23.66
CA GLY A 787 -26.39 -32.41 23.09
C GLY A 787 -24.95 -32.87 22.85
N ALA A 788 -24.79 -34.15 22.50
CA ALA A 788 -23.48 -34.78 22.25
C ALA A 788 -22.71 -34.03 21.18
N ARG A 789 -21.42 -33.75 21.42
CA ARG A 789 -20.60 -32.96 20.50
C ARG A 789 -19.10 -33.19 20.68
N TYR A 790 -18.34 -32.95 19.60
CA TYR A 790 -16.88 -32.93 19.60
C TYR A 790 -16.35 -31.68 18.88
N GLY A 791 -15.08 -31.34 19.13
CA GLY A 791 -14.43 -30.18 18.50
C GLY A 791 -15.07 -28.83 18.89
N HIS A 792 -15.67 -28.76 20.07
CA HIS A 792 -16.12 -27.52 20.70
C HIS A 792 -14.99 -26.95 21.56
N SER A 793 -15.05 -25.66 21.88
CA SER A 793 -14.13 -25.05 22.83
C SER A 793 -14.82 -24.82 24.17
N ALA A 794 -14.08 -24.94 25.26
CA ALA A 794 -14.54 -24.56 26.59
C ALA A 794 -13.55 -23.60 27.25
N VAL A 795 -14.05 -22.53 27.86
CA VAL A 795 -13.21 -21.56 28.56
C VAL A 795 -13.80 -21.22 29.92
N TRP A 796 -12.97 -21.27 30.96
CA TRP A 796 -13.36 -20.95 32.33
C TRP A 796 -13.31 -19.45 32.57
N VAL A 797 -14.41 -18.88 33.03
CA VAL A 797 -14.53 -17.49 33.45
C VAL A 797 -14.38 -17.45 34.97
N GLN A 798 -13.32 -16.82 35.45
CA GLN A 798 -13.06 -16.73 36.88
C GLN A 798 -14.13 -15.85 37.56
N PRO A 799 -14.65 -16.25 38.74
CA PRO A 799 -15.65 -15.46 39.45
C PRO A 799 -15.09 -14.08 39.84
N LYS A 800 -15.91 -13.02 39.71
CA LYS A 800 -15.60 -11.72 40.32
C LYS A 800 -15.71 -11.85 41.84
N SER A 801 -15.02 -10.98 42.61
CA SER A 801 -14.91 -11.07 44.08
C SER A 801 -16.24 -11.16 44.86
N THR A 802 -17.38 -10.89 44.21
CA THR A 802 -18.73 -10.96 44.76
C THR A 802 -19.50 -12.26 44.46
N GLU A 803 -19.00 -13.12 43.55
CA GLU A 803 -19.70 -14.32 43.07
C GLU A 803 -19.01 -15.61 43.54
N LYS A 804 -19.80 -16.61 43.97
CA LYS A 804 -19.28 -17.88 44.51
C LYS A 804 -19.24 -19.04 43.50
N VAL A 805 -19.77 -18.85 42.29
CA VAL A 805 -20.03 -19.94 41.34
C VAL A 805 -19.08 -19.82 40.15
N ASN A 806 -18.44 -20.94 39.76
CA ASN A 806 -17.52 -20.97 38.62
C ASN A 806 -18.28 -21.27 37.35
N SER A 807 -18.07 -20.44 36.32
CA SER A 807 -18.76 -20.56 35.06
C SER A 807 -17.80 -20.99 33.95
N ILE A 808 -18.15 -22.04 33.22
CA ILE A 808 -17.43 -22.46 32.01
C ILE A 808 -18.33 -22.22 30.81
N LEU A 809 -17.82 -21.47 29.83
CA LEU A 809 -18.49 -21.22 28.56
C LEU A 809 -18.12 -22.32 27.57
N ILE A 810 -19.13 -22.86 26.88
CA ILE A 810 -18.97 -23.89 25.84
C ILE A 810 -19.56 -23.36 24.54
N PHE A 811 -18.72 -23.29 23.51
CA PHE A 811 -19.11 -22.76 22.20
C PHE A 811 -18.89 -23.76 21.07
N GLY A 812 -19.91 -23.86 20.21
CA GLY A 812 -19.85 -24.62 18.95
C GLY A 812 -19.67 -26.13 19.10
N GLY A 813 -18.97 -26.74 18.15
CA GLY A 813 -18.78 -28.20 18.06
C GLY A 813 -19.69 -28.83 17.00
N ALA A 814 -19.63 -30.16 16.87
CA ALA A 814 -20.45 -30.89 15.91
C ALA A 814 -20.90 -32.27 16.42
N LEU A 815 -22.04 -32.74 15.91
CA LEU A 815 -22.49 -34.14 15.99
C LEU A 815 -22.70 -34.70 14.57
N SER A 816 -23.74 -34.23 13.90
CA SER A 816 -24.02 -34.44 12.47
C SER A 816 -23.78 -33.18 11.64
N CYS A 817 -23.92 -32.02 12.27
CA CYS A 817 -23.68 -30.70 11.68
C CYS A 817 -22.97 -29.80 12.70
N PRO A 818 -22.20 -28.80 12.25
CA PRO A 818 -21.64 -27.74 13.09
C PRO A 818 -22.72 -26.97 13.87
N CYS A 819 -22.37 -26.56 15.10
CA CYS A 819 -23.23 -25.81 15.99
C CYS A 819 -22.72 -24.36 16.18
N GLN A 820 -23.62 -23.43 16.49
CA GLN A 820 -23.33 -22.01 16.81
C GLN A 820 -23.79 -21.60 18.22
N ASP A 821 -24.26 -22.56 19.01
CA ASP A 821 -24.82 -22.34 20.33
C ASP A 821 -23.72 -22.06 21.38
N LEU A 822 -24.05 -21.18 22.32
CA LEU A 822 -23.21 -20.85 23.48
C LEU A 822 -23.93 -21.29 24.75
N PHE A 823 -23.32 -22.22 25.48
CA PHE A 823 -23.80 -22.67 26.79
C PHE A 823 -22.87 -22.18 27.89
N VAL A 824 -23.44 -21.98 29.07
CA VAL A 824 -22.67 -21.84 30.30
C VAL A 824 -23.01 -22.98 31.25
N VAL A 825 -21.99 -23.57 31.84
CA VAL A 825 -22.13 -24.52 32.95
C VAL A 825 -21.57 -23.90 34.21
N GLU A 826 -22.44 -23.75 35.19
CA GLU A 826 -22.13 -23.27 36.52
C GLU A 826 -21.85 -24.46 37.42
N ILE A 827 -20.63 -24.55 37.98
CA ILE A 827 -20.17 -25.73 38.71
C ILE A 827 -19.90 -25.39 40.17
N SER A 828 -20.54 -26.17 41.05
CA SER A 828 -20.31 -26.19 42.49
C SER A 828 -19.64 -27.50 42.88
N ILE A 829 -18.42 -27.42 43.42
CA ILE A 829 -17.62 -28.60 43.78
C ILE A 829 -18.03 -29.14 45.14
N GLY A 830 -18.48 -30.38 45.15
CA GLY A 830 -18.84 -31.11 46.35
C GLY A 830 -17.63 -31.72 47.05
N GLY A 831 -17.73 -31.92 48.37
CA GLY A 831 -16.74 -32.66 49.15
C GLY A 831 -16.99 -34.18 49.17
N GLN A 832 -16.25 -34.94 49.99
CA GLN A 832 -16.29 -36.41 49.99
C GLN A 832 -17.68 -37.04 50.26
N HIS A 833 -18.60 -36.30 50.89
CA HIS A 833 -19.94 -36.79 51.27
C HIS A 833 -21.09 -36.07 50.57
N LYS A 834 -20.82 -35.10 49.69
CA LYS A 834 -21.83 -34.35 48.95
C LYS A 834 -21.42 -34.30 47.47
N PRO A 835 -22.26 -34.77 46.53
CA PRO A 835 -21.91 -34.74 45.12
C PRO A 835 -21.77 -33.30 44.63
N SER A 836 -20.91 -33.13 43.63
CA SER A 836 -20.77 -31.90 42.87
C SER A 836 -22.01 -31.69 42.02
N TYR A 837 -22.37 -30.42 41.84
CA TYR A 837 -23.58 -30.04 41.12
C TYR A 837 -23.23 -29.08 39.99
N ALA A 838 -23.85 -29.28 38.82
CA ALA A 838 -23.62 -28.49 37.62
C ALA A 838 -24.96 -28.04 37.00
N THR A 839 -25.13 -26.73 36.87
CA THR A 839 -26.34 -26.14 36.26
C THR A 839 -26.02 -25.66 34.85
N TRP A 840 -26.76 -26.14 33.87
CA TRP A 840 -26.62 -25.75 32.47
C TRP A 840 -27.64 -24.69 32.08
N SER A 841 -27.17 -23.65 31.40
CA SER A 841 -28.04 -22.70 30.75
C SER A 841 -27.55 -22.33 29.35
N LEU A 842 -28.50 -22.03 28.47
CA LEU A 842 -28.20 -21.50 27.15
C LEU A 842 -28.02 -19.98 27.28
N VAL A 843 -26.88 -19.47 26.86
CA VAL A 843 -26.58 -18.04 26.91
C VAL A 843 -27.30 -17.34 25.77
N GLN A 844 -28.09 -16.31 26.08
CA GLN A 844 -28.65 -15.42 25.06
C GLN A 844 -27.61 -14.38 24.70
N THR A 845 -27.20 -14.38 23.44
CA THR A 845 -26.21 -13.43 22.92
C THR A 845 -26.88 -12.40 22.01
N GLN A 846 -26.34 -11.19 22.00
CA GLN A 846 -26.75 -10.09 21.13
C GLN A 846 -25.74 -9.89 19.99
N GLY A 847 -26.04 -9.02 19.03
CA GLY A 847 -25.16 -8.76 17.89
C GLY A 847 -25.28 -9.79 16.76
N VAL A 848 -24.28 -9.85 15.88
CA VAL A 848 -24.25 -10.79 14.75
C VAL A 848 -23.58 -12.07 15.20
N PRO A 849 -24.30 -13.19 15.36
CA PRO A 849 -23.71 -14.43 15.84
C PRO A 849 -22.71 -15.00 14.82
N PRO A 850 -21.63 -15.64 15.28
CA PRO A 850 -20.72 -16.37 14.40
C PRO A 850 -21.43 -17.49 13.66
N SER A 851 -20.92 -17.81 12.46
CA SER A 851 -21.33 -19.01 11.73
C SER A 851 -21.11 -20.28 12.56
N PRO A 852 -21.98 -21.31 12.42
CA PRO A 852 -21.80 -22.61 13.06
C PRO A 852 -20.44 -23.21 12.73
N ARG A 853 -19.72 -23.69 13.75
CA ARG A 853 -18.33 -24.15 13.59
C ARG A 853 -17.87 -25.20 14.61
N TYR A 854 -16.93 -26.04 14.20
CA TYR A 854 -16.21 -27.00 15.05
C TYR A 854 -14.72 -27.04 14.71
N ARG A 855 -13.89 -27.60 15.59
CA ARG A 855 -12.41 -27.63 15.49
C ARG A 855 -11.77 -26.22 15.41
N HIS A 856 -12.51 -25.23 15.89
CA HIS A 856 -11.98 -23.89 16.17
C HIS A 856 -11.23 -23.91 17.51
N SER A 857 -10.47 -22.86 17.75
CA SER A 857 -9.82 -22.63 19.05
C SER A 857 -10.44 -21.39 19.70
N ALA A 858 -10.64 -21.43 21.02
CA ALA A 858 -11.13 -20.28 21.77
C ALA A 858 -10.26 -20.02 23.00
N VAL A 859 -10.10 -18.73 23.32
CA VAL A 859 -9.28 -18.26 24.44
C VAL A 859 -9.86 -16.97 25.02
N LEU A 860 -9.66 -16.74 26.31
CA LEU A 860 -10.01 -15.46 26.92
C LEU A 860 -8.90 -14.43 26.70
N SER A 861 -9.30 -13.19 26.47
CA SER A 861 -8.44 -12.03 26.60
C SER A 861 -7.81 -11.97 28.00
N SER A 862 -6.68 -11.30 28.11
CA SER A 862 -5.96 -11.09 29.37
C SER A 862 -6.78 -10.38 30.46
N CYS A 863 -7.70 -9.50 30.07
CA CYS A 863 -8.62 -8.83 30.98
C CYS A 863 -9.85 -9.68 31.35
N ALA A 864 -9.91 -10.94 30.89
CA ALA A 864 -11.02 -11.89 31.09
C ALA A 864 -12.41 -11.35 30.67
N ARG A 865 -12.45 -10.28 29.87
CA ARG A 865 -13.69 -9.66 29.38
C ARG A 865 -14.13 -10.23 28.03
N TYR A 866 -13.20 -10.52 27.14
CA TYR A 866 -13.49 -10.95 25.79
C TYR A 866 -13.15 -12.42 25.60
N MET A 867 -14.07 -13.18 25.00
CA MET A 867 -13.81 -14.52 24.48
C MET A 867 -13.53 -14.43 22.98
N LEU A 868 -12.34 -14.88 22.58
CA LEU A 868 -11.88 -14.88 21.19
C LEU A 868 -12.08 -16.28 20.62
N VAL A 869 -12.66 -16.36 19.43
CA VAL A 869 -12.88 -17.61 18.69
C VAL A 869 -12.21 -17.51 17.33
N CYS A 870 -11.27 -18.41 17.06
CA CYS A 870 -10.42 -18.36 15.87
C CYS A 870 -10.69 -19.55 14.94
N GLY A 871 -11.00 -19.25 13.68
CA GLY A 871 -11.13 -20.23 12.59
C GLY A 871 -12.19 -21.31 12.84
N GLY A 872 -11.91 -22.54 12.38
CA GLY A 872 -12.80 -23.69 12.48
C GLY A 872 -13.37 -24.15 11.12
N ILE A 873 -14.27 -25.13 11.13
CA ILE A 873 -14.94 -25.66 9.94
C ILE A 873 -16.45 -25.44 10.08
N GLY A 874 -17.09 -24.90 9.05
CA GLY A 874 -18.54 -24.66 9.02
C GLY A 874 -19.35 -25.58 8.11
N ASN A 875 -20.54 -25.12 7.73
CA ASN A 875 -21.53 -25.90 6.97
C ASN A 875 -21.20 -26.03 5.48
N ASP A 876 -20.50 -25.06 4.89
CA ASP A 876 -20.21 -25.01 3.46
C ASP A 876 -18.87 -25.73 3.15
N SER A 877 -18.95 -26.96 2.67
CA SER A 877 -17.89 -27.64 1.92
C SER A 877 -16.52 -27.84 2.61
N ASP A 878 -16.42 -28.38 3.83
CA ASP A 878 -15.12 -28.74 4.48
C ASP A 878 -14.07 -27.58 4.49
N LYS A 879 -14.50 -26.35 4.21
CA LYS A 879 -13.62 -25.19 4.05
C LYS A 879 -13.29 -24.62 5.43
N PRO A 880 -12.02 -24.37 5.73
CA PRO A 880 -11.63 -23.71 6.96
C PRO A 880 -12.10 -22.25 6.96
N MET A 881 -12.45 -21.74 8.13
CA MET A 881 -12.76 -20.34 8.35
C MET A 881 -11.49 -19.54 8.66
N SER A 882 -11.50 -18.29 8.22
CA SER A 882 -10.42 -17.31 8.37
C SER A 882 -10.71 -16.23 9.40
N ASP A 883 -11.90 -16.22 10.01
CA ASP A 883 -12.33 -15.15 10.89
C ASP A 883 -11.87 -15.36 12.35
N VAL A 884 -11.70 -14.23 13.05
CA VAL A 884 -11.61 -14.17 14.50
C VAL A 884 -12.86 -13.44 14.99
N VAL A 885 -13.67 -14.11 15.79
CA VAL A 885 -14.92 -13.57 16.32
C VAL A 885 -14.74 -13.31 17.81
N VAL A 886 -15.26 -12.18 18.28
CA VAL A 886 -15.12 -11.74 19.67
C VAL A 886 -16.49 -11.70 20.33
N LEU A 887 -16.59 -12.29 21.52
CA LEU A 887 -17.74 -12.14 22.41
C LEU A 887 -17.32 -11.28 23.61
N ASP A 888 -17.99 -10.15 23.84
CA ASP A 888 -17.86 -9.40 25.08
C ASP A 888 -18.74 -10.05 26.16
N LEU A 889 -18.11 -10.56 27.21
CA LEU A 889 -18.78 -11.25 28.32
C LEU A 889 -19.55 -10.31 29.24
N VAL A 890 -19.35 -8.99 29.12
CA VAL A 890 -20.11 -8.00 29.91
C VAL A 890 -21.45 -7.70 29.23
N SER A 891 -21.45 -7.48 27.91
CA SER A 891 -22.68 -7.19 27.15
C SER A 891 -23.35 -8.44 26.56
N ASN A 892 -22.67 -9.59 26.56
CA ASN A 892 -23.03 -10.80 25.82
C ASN A 892 -23.23 -10.52 24.30
N GLU A 893 -22.49 -9.58 23.74
CA GLU A 893 -22.60 -9.20 22.33
C GLU A 893 -21.47 -9.81 21.49
N TRP A 894 -21.84 -10.43 20.35
CA TRP A 894 -20.90 -10.90 19.33
C TRP A 894 -20.52 -9.77 18.36
N ALA A 895 -19.22 -9.63 18.12
CA ALA A 895 -18.65 -8.73 17.14
C ALA A 895 -17.85 -9.51 16.07
N ASN A 896 -18.16 -9.26 14.79
CA ASN A 896 -17.41 -9.81 13.66
C ASN A 896 -16.21 -8.92 13.32
N GLY A 897 -15.00 -9.46 13.52
CA GLY A 897 -13.88 -9.32 12.59
C GLY A 897 -13.46 -7.92 12.11
N ILE A 898 -13.53 -6.90 12.96
CA ILE A 898 -12.53 -5.85 13.09
C ILE A 898 -12.41 -5.68 14.60
N ILE A 899 -11.20 -5.70 15.16
CA ILE A 899 -10.99 -5.28 16.55
C ILE A 899 -11.45 -3.82 16.59
N LYS A 900 -12.74 -3.61 16.88
CA LYS A 900 -13.29 -2.31 17.22
C LYS A 900 -12.60 -1.95 18.52
N THR A 901 -11.81 -0.89 18.46
CA THR A 901 -11.51 0.02 19.57
C THR A 901 -12.08 -0.48 20.90
N ILE A 902 -11.20 -1.07 21.71
CA ILE A 902 -11.40 -1.09 23.15
C ILE A 902 -11.38 0.40 23.54
N GLU A 903 -12.55 1.03 23.61
CA GLU A 903 -12.68 2.30 24.35
C GLU A 903 -12.67 1.96 25.84
N PRO A 904 -11.70 2.48 26.63
CA PRO A 904 -11.88 2.62 28.05
C PRO A 904 -12.52 3.99 28.28
N GLY A 905 -13.82 4.00 28.49
CA GLY A 905 -14.43 5.02 29.33
C GLY A 905 -13.83 4.88 30.74
N VAL A 906 -13.34 6.01 31.23
CA VAL A 906 -12.69 6.28 32.54
C VAL A 906 -11.17 6.21 32.53
N ASP A 907 -10.60 7.42 32.59
CA ASP A 907 -9.23 7.83 32.88
C ASP A 907 -8.31 6.75 33.44
N HIS A 908 -7.28 6.38 32.69
CA HIS A 908 -5.90 6.43 33.16
C HIS A 908 -4.95 6.43 31.94
N SER A 909 -4.33 7.58 31.73
CA SER A 909 -2.94 7.68 31.27
C SER A 909 -2.05 6.54 31.77
N ILE A 910 -1.13 6.08 30.92
CA ILE A 910 -0.06 5.07 31.13
C ILE A 910 -0.56 3.68 30.74
N ILE A 911 -0.19 3.10 29.58
CA ILE A 911 1.17 2.66 29.22
C ILE A 911 1.53 3.12 27.79
N VAL A 912 2.13 4.30 27.68
CA VAL A 912 3.19 4.52 26.69
C VAL A 912 4.46 4.59 27.52
N GLN A 913 5.30 3.57 27.42
CA GLN A 913 6.63 3.66 27.97
C GLN A 913 7.30 4.85 27.29
N GLN A 914 7.54 5.87 28.11
CA GLN A 914 8.00 7.19 27.73
C GLN A 914 9.13 7.11 26.72
N SER A 915 8.81 7.49 25.50
CA SER A 915 9.82 7.95 24.58
C SER A 915 9.67 9.48 24.57
N LYS A 916 10.44 10.15 25.45
CA LYS A 916 10.43 11.63 25.62
C LYS A 916 10.40 12.36 24.27
N TRP A 917 11.06 11.79 23.26
CA TRP A 917 11.16 12.32 21.91
C TRP A 917 9.81 12.57 21.21
N TYR A 918 8.83 11.65 21.29
CA TYR A 918 7.57 11.82 20.56
C TYR A 918 6.71 12.91 21.19
N THR A 919 6.69 12.96 22.53
CA THR A 919 6.06 14.06 23.28
C THR A 919 6.77 15.38 23.02
N ASP A 920 8.10 15.40 22.94
CA ASP A 920 8.87 16.63 22.70
C ASP A 920 8.60 17.20 21.29
N ILE A 921 8.49 16.37 20.25
CA ILE A 921 8.22 16.83 18.89
C ILE A 921 6.75 17.23 18.70
N VAL A 922 5.80 16.49 19.26
CA VAL A 922 4.38 16.89 19.28
C VAL A 922 4.19 18.21 20.04
N ASN A 923 4.98 18.47 21.08
CA ASN A 923 4.98 19.73 21.82
C ASN A 923 5.65 20.88 21.04
N ILE A 924 6.51 20.60 20.06
CA ILE A 924 7.09 21.61 19.14
C ILE A 924 6.09 21.98 18.03
N VAL A 925 5.18 21.08 17.65
CA VAL A 925 4.11 21.38 16.68
C VAL A 925 3.15 22.41 17.30
N ASP A 926 3.01 23.56 16.63
CA ASP A 926 2.26 24.74 17.11
C ASP A 926 2.93 25.48 18.30
N SER A 927 4.25 25.37 18.42
CA SER A 927 5.02 26.17 19.38
C SER A 927 5.44 27.51 18.77
N PRO A 928 5.23 28.64 19.46
CA PRO A 928 5.72 29.95 19.02
C PRO A 928 7.24 30.12 19.25
N ALA A 929 7.88 29.21 19.99
CA ALA A 929 9.31 29.28 20.26
C ALA A 929 10.10 28.84 19.01
N GLN A 930 10.92 29.75 18.45
CA GLN A 930 11.74 29.51 17.25
C GLN A 930 10.93 29.23 15.96
N SER A 931 9.62 29.46 15.96
CA SER A 931 8.79 29.42 14.76
C SER A 931 9.08 30.63 13.87
N ASP A 932 9.30 30.38 12.59
CA ASP A 932 9.57 31.38 11.54
C ASP A 932 8.52 31.36 10.43
N VAL A 933 7.49 30.51 10.55
CA VAL A 933 6.34 30.41 9.63
C VAL A 933 5.03 30.34 10.43
N VAL A 934 4.01 31.07 9.98
CA VAL A 934 2.70 31.14 10.65
C VAL A 934 1.58 30.79 9.67
N PHE A 935 0.69 29.86 10.00
CA PHE A 935 -0.51 29.57 9.24
C PHE A 935 -1.69 30.40 9.78
N LEU A 936 -2.34 31.15 8.89
CA LEU A 936 -3.50 31.98 9.19
C LEU A 936 -4.77 31.32 8.65
N PHE A 937 -5.84 31.46 9.43
CA PHE A 937 -7.17 30.95 9.13
C PHE A 937 -8.17 32.13 9.11
N ASP A 938 -9.46 31.86 8.97
CA ASP A 938 -10.51 32.90 8.98
C ASP A 938 -10.45 33.76 10.25
N ALA A 939 -11.03 34.98 10.18
CA ALA A 939 -10.77 36.10 11.10
C ALA A 939 -10.90 35.81 12.61
N ASP A 940 -11.60 34.75 13.01
CA ASP A 940 -11.84 34.38 14.41
C ASP A 940 -11.02 33.16 14.90
N THR A 941 -10.18 32.57 14.05
CA THR A 941 -9.42 31.35 14.37
C THR A 941 -7.94 31.63 14.66
N PRO A 942 -7.38 31.08 15.77
CA PRO A 942 -6.02 31.39 16.19
C PRO A 942 -4.97 30.81 15.23
N PRO A 943 -3.85 31.52 14.97
CA PRO A 943 -2.81 31.08 14.05
C PRO A 943 -2.15 29.76 14.49
N LEU A 944 -1.49 29.09 13.55
CA LEU A 944 -0.65 27.91 13.80
C LEU A 944 0.81 28.24 13.56
N HIS A 945 1.67 27.93 14.52
CA HIS A 945 3.11 28.18 14.41
C HIS A 945 3.86 26.97 13.86
N ALA A 946 4.73 27.19 12.88
CA ALA A 946 5.52 26.16 12.23
C ALA A 946 6.96 26.62 11.99
N HIS A 947 7.84 25.67 11.70
CA HIS A 947 9.27 25.89 11.58
C HIS A 947 9.73 25.52 10.17
N SER A 948 10.41 26.44 9.49
CA SER A 948 10.83 26.32 8.10
C SER A 948 11.73 25.12 7.86
N LEU A 949 12.53 24.72 8.86
CA LEU A 949 13.41 23.54 8.81
C LEU A 949 12.62 22.25 8.51
N PHE A 950 11.48 22.05 9.17
CA PHE A 950 10.64 20.88 8.96
C PHE A 950 9.73 21.03 7.74
N LEU A 951 9.21 22.24 7.49
CA LEU A 951 8.39 22.52 6.31
C LEU A 951 9.15 22.32 5.00
N LYS A 952 10.47 22.56 4.99
CA LYS A 952 11.34 22.23 3.86
C LYS A 952 11.32 20.75 3.51
N ARG A 953 10.74 19.83 4.29
CA ARG A 953 10.55 18.43 3.86
C ARG A 953 9.55 18.28 2.73
N SER A 954 8.49 19.10 2.74
CA SER A 954 7.57 19.17 1.60
C SER A 954 8.24 19.89 0.44
N LEU A 955 8.30 19.26 -0.73
CA LEU A 955 8.86 19.90 -1.92
C LEU A 955 8.16 21.24 -2.19
N HIS A 956 6.83 21.26 -2.11
CA HIS A 956 6.02 22.45 -2.31
C HIS A 956 6.31 23.54 -1.26
N MET A 957 6.28 23.21 0.04
CA MET A 957 6.53 24.20 1.11
C MET A 957 7.99 24.68 1.12
N ARG A 958 8.96 23.83 0.75
CA ARG A 958 10.36 24.20 0.53
C ARG A 958 10.49 25.29 -0.52
N ARG A 959 9.79 25.13 -1.64
CA ARG A 959 9.77 26.09 -2.76
C ARG A 959 9.12 27.41 -2.36
N MET A 960 8.01 27.34 -1.62
CA MET A 960 7.35 28.51 -1.04
C MET A 960 8.30 29.29 -0.11
N LEU A 961 9.11 28.61 0.70
CA LEU A 961 10.07 29.26 1.61
C LEU A 961 11.29 29.84 0.86
N GLN A 962 11.82 29.13 -0.14
CA GLN A 962 12.97 29.58 -0.93
C GLN A 962 12.66 30.79 -1.82
N THR A 963 11.42 30.92 -2.28
CA THR A 963 10.95 32.08 -3.06
C THR A 963 10.60 33.29 -2.17
N GLY A 964 10.95 33.26 -0.87
CA GLY A 964 10.65 34.34 0.06
C GLY A 964 9.16 34.50 0.35
N MET A 965 8.38 33.43 0.20
CA MET A 965 6.93 33.45 0.37
C MET A 965 6.25 34.52 -0.49
N LEU A 966 6.67 34.74 -1.74
CA LEU A 966 6.00 35.68 -2.67
C LEU A 966 4.53 35.34 -2.93
N GLU A 967 4.10 34.12 -2.54
CA GLU A 967 2.71 33.72 -2.57
C GLU A 967 1.87 34.33 -1.44
N SER A 968 2.50 34.85 -0.38
CA SER A 968 1.87 35.39 0.81
C SER A 968 2.55 36.65 1.35
N VAL A 969 1.83 37.40 2.18
CA VAL A 969 2.26 38.73 2.64
C VAL A 969 3.14 38.55 3.88
N GLN A 970 4.43 38.21 3.70
CA GLN A 970 5.43 37.91 4.75
C GLN A 970 5.07 36.75 5.68
N GLY A 971 5.95 35.76 5.86
CA GLY A 971 5.94 34.81 7.01
C GLY A 971 4.68 33.96 7.22
N THR A 972 3.62 34.18 6.46
CA THR A 972 2.24 33.81 6.78
C THR A 972 1.64 33.01 5.65
N VAL A 973 0.85 31.96 5.90
CA VAL A 973 0.19 31.17 4.84
C VAL A 973 -1.30 31.10 5.16
N SER A 974 -2.14 31.66 4.29
CA SER A 974 -3.60 31.63 4.45
C SER A 974 -4.18 30.36 3.81
N LEU A 975 -4.84 29.51 4.61
CA LEU A 975 -5.50 28.29 4.11
C LEU A 975 -7.00 28.33 4.45
N ASN A 976 -7.84 28.06 3.45
CA ASN A 976 -9.29 27.90 3.62
C ASN A 976 -9.63 26.44 3.97
N LYS A 977 -9.08 25.96 5.10
CA LYS A 977 -9.21 24.58 5.60
C LYS A 977 -9.23 24.60 7.14
N SER A 978 -9.76 23.55 7.76
CA SER A 978 -9.87 23.53 9.23
C SER A 978 -8.49 23.52 9.92
N LYS A 979 -8.42 24.15 11.10
CA LYS A 979 -7.20 24.21 11.91
C LYS A 979 -6.70 22.82 12.31
N SER A 980 -7.62 21.89 12.59
CA SER A 980 -7.30 20.49 12.92
C SER A 980 -6.66 19.76 11.74
N THR A 981 -7.16 19.96 10.52
CA THR A 981 -6.62 19.35 9.31
C THR A 981 -5.20 19.86 9.02
N VAL A 982 -4.96 21.17 9.13
CA VAL A 982 -3.61 21.74 8.91
C VAL A 982 -2.65 21.31 10.02
N ARG A 983 -3.11 21.20 11.27
CA ARG A 983 -2.29 20.64 12.35
C ARG A 983 -1.90 19.19 12.08
N ALA A 984 -2.82 18.35 11.63
CA ALA A 984 -2.53 16.95 11.30
C ALA A 984 -1.52 16.83 10.14
N LEU A 985 -1.62 17.71 9.14
CA LEU A 985 -0.62 17.81 8.07
C LEU A 985 0.77 18.15 8.63
N LEU A 986 0.86 19.11 9.56
CA LEU A 986 2.13 19.49 10.19
C LEU A 986 2.68 18.36 11.07
N GLU A 987 1.84 17.69 11.84
CA GLU A 987 2.25 16.52 12.64
C GLU A 987 2.85 15.42 11.75
N PHE A 988 2.25 15.18 10.58
CA PHE A 988 2.79 14.26 9.58
C PHE A 988 4.14 14.74 9.02
N VAL A 989 4.24 16.00 8.61
CA VAL A 989 5.50 16.58 8.11
C VAL A 989 6.61 16.54 9.17
N TYR A 990 6.27 16.56 10.45
CA TYR A 990 7.24 16.52 11.55
C TYR A 990 7.62 15.09 11.96
N THR A 991 6.69 14.13 11.92
CA THR A 991 6.84 12.83 12.58
C THR A 991 6.55 11.60 11.72
N ASP A 992 6.10 11.79 10.46
CA ASP A 992 5.58 10.75 9.56
C ASP A 992 4.41 9.94 10.13
N ARG A 993 3.84 10.40 11.25
CA ARG A 993 2.68 9.81 11.90
C ARG A 993 1.51 10.74 11.73
N LEU A 994 0.35 10.13 11.48
CA LEU A 994 -0.87 10.85 11.22
C LEU A 994 -1.90 10.57 12.32
N ARG A 995 -2.44 11.63 12.90
CA ARG A 995 -3.58 11.59 13.83
C ARG A 995 -4.65 12.49 13.28
N VAL A 996 -5.71 11.91 12.74
CA VAL A 996 -6.76 12.63 12.03
C VAL A 996 -8.11 12.16 12.52
N LEU A 997 -9.00 13.12 12.77
CA LEU A 997 -10.39 12.80 13.08
C LEU A 997 -11.11 12.36 11.80
N PRO A 998 -12.05 11.40 11.87
CA PRO A 998 -12.80 10.91 10.71
C PRO A 998 -13.38 11.98 9.78
N GLY A 999 -13.81 13.12 10.32
CA GLY A 999 -14.37 14.24 9.56
C GLY A 999 -13.35 15.03 8.73
N ASP A 1000 -12.07 14.98 9.09
CA ASP A 1000 -11.00 15.81 8.51
C ASP A 1000 -10.22 15.07 7.40
N LEU A 1001 -10.49 13.77 7.17
CA LEU A 1001 -9.74 12.92 6.23
C LEU A 1001 -9.82 13.39 4.78
N LEU A 1002 -11.00 13.79 4.31
CA LEU A 1002 -11.18 14.29 2.94
C LEU A 1002 -10.51 15.64 2.74
N GLU A 1003 -10.63 16.55 3.72
CA GLU A 1003 -9.93 17.83 3.69
C GLU A 1003 -8.42 17.66 3.74
N LEU A 1004 -7.93 16.70 4.52
CA LEU A 1004 -6.51 16.39 4.58
C LEU A 1004 -6.01 15.77 3.28
N LEU A 1005 -6.82 14.92 2.64
CA LEU A 1005 -6.49 14.35 1.34
C LEU A 1005 -6.37 15.46 0.30
N ASP A 1006 -7.30 16.41 0.27
CA ASP A 1006 -7.23 17.58 -0.60
C ASP A 1006 -5.95 18.40 -0.33
N LEU A 1007 -5.60 18.62 0.95
CA LEU A 1007 -4.38 19.32 1.35
C LEU A 1007 -3.11 18.55 0.96
N ALA A 1008 -3.10 17.24 1.11
CA ALA A 1008 -1.99 16.39 0.70
C ALA A 1008 -1.75 16.51 -0.81
N HIS A 1009 -2.81 16.51 -1.63
CA HIS A 1009 -2.70 16.77 -3.06
C HIS A 1009 -2.30 18.21 -3.38
N SER A 1010 -2.80 19.22 -2.65
CA SER A 1010 -2.45 20.62 -2.89
C SER A 1010 -0.96 20.89 -2.64
N PHE A 1011 -0.41 20.28 -1.59
CA PHE A 1011 1.01 20.37 -1.22
C PHE A 1011 1.91 19.32 -1.91
N ASN A 1012 1.37 18.56 -2.87
CA ASN A 1012 2.07 17.51 -3.62
C ASN A 1012 2.78 16.47 -2.71
N MET A 1013 2.09 16.05 -1.66
CA MET A 1013 2.51 15.04 -0.69
C MET A 1013 2.04 13.65 -1.13
N ALA A 1014 2.67 13.11 -2.18
CA ALA A 1014 2.29 11.84 -2.79
C ALA A 1014 2.17 10.67 -1.79
N ILE A 1015 3.03 10.62 -0.76
CA ILE A 1015 3.00 9.58 0.28
C ILE A 1015 1.76 9.73 1.17
N LEU A 1016 1.50 10.95 1.65
CA LEU A 1016 0.32 11.25 2.46
C LEU A 1016 -0.97 11.02 1.66
N SER A 1017 -0.99 11.42 0.38
CA SER A 1017 -2.10 11.17 -0.53
C SER A 1017 -2.35 9.68 -0.73
N MET A 1018 -1.31 8.85 -0.93
CA MET A 1018 -1.48 7.39 -1.02
C MET A 1018 -2.03 6.80 0.28
N LEU A 1019 -1.48 7.18 1.44
CA LEU A 1019 -1.95 6.68 2.73
C LEU A 1019 -3.43 7.04 2.97
N LEU A 1020 -3.82 8.26 2.63
CA LEU A 1020 -5.19 8.73 2.77
C LEU A 1020 -6.14 8.18 1.70
N GLN A 1021 -5.68 7.88 0.49
CA GLN A 1021 -6.47 7.22 -0.54
C GLN A 1021 -6.85 5.79 -0.15
N VAL A 1022 -5.92 5.05 0.46
CA VAL A 1022 -6.20 3.71 1.02
C VAL A 1022 -7.28 3.80 2.10
N VAL A 1023 -7.20 4.80 2.98
CA VAL A 1023 -8.17 5.02 4.05
C VAL A 1023 -9.55 5.48 3.54
N THR A 1024 -9.60 6.25 2.45
CA THR A 1024 -10.86 6.81 1.91
C THR A 1024 -11.59 5.89 0.92
N LEU A 1025 -10.87 5.04 0.18
CA LEU A 1025 -11.46 4.07 -0.77
C LEU A 1025 -12.14 2.89 -0.08
N ASP A 1026 -11.69 2.50 1.11
CA ASP A 1026 -12.27 1.36 1.82
C ASP A 1026 -13.62 1.66 2.51
N GLY A 1027 -14.08 2.92 2.53
CA GLY A 1027 -15.36 3.33 3.14
C GLY A 1027 -15.52 2.94 4.62
N ARG A 1028 -14.46 2.39 5.21
CA ARG A 1028 -14.35 1.89 6.56
C ARG A 1028 -13.22 2.68 7.18
N LEU A 1029 -13.61 3.72 7.90
CA LEU A 1029 -12.73 4.46 8.79
C LEU A 1029 -12.00 3.47 9.71
N PRO A 1030 -10.65 3.45 9.74
CA PRO A 1030 -9.91 2.89 10.86
C PRO A 1030 -10.00 3.78 12.09
#